data_AF-A0ABD0SCB8-F1
#
_entry.id   AF-A0ABD0SCB8-F1
#
_cell.length_a   1.000
_cell.length_b   1.000
_cell.length_c   1.000
_cell.angle_alpha   90.00
_cell.angle_beta   90.00
_cell.angle_gamma   90.00
#
_symmetry.space_group_name_H-M   'P 1'
#
loop_
_entity.id
_entity.type
_entity.pdbx_description
1 polymer ?
#
loop_
_entity_poly.entity_id
_entity_poly.type
_entity_poly.pdbx_seq_one_letter_code
_entity_poly.pdbx_strand_id
1 'polypeptide(L)'
;MAPLVLEGNNLGERHRYYNRVLKETIISNRGETPDKISHDDNDIDNFLKIDIASHNRDVNYILEVLKCKDLLYVTRAIKKSKWLIKDDNYSHIINPKYLHKELFPHMMSKAKSKLVLHIRLHLRDEKRVKQFYKYYKQFDKKIATKWLEHCPLQFALDEVRNHGVDVSKSTLKRLCRRSFEFLKRFAVTCKKPYWYEISHLDEVKFLVKHNVEEFLNVTDSCSRSYLPCFKDKHLKIIMKKCPERILNNFYHYFHAVKHPNLIKYMNKKSITDFLMNCLKTVDFSGFCSKIDAFMFFLSKIAYADRIQVLKACYGIEWDGPDDFNLLFNAVDNKFTTPCNFRWHQCAPYDIAFQEITKLINENEIKSDVRLSMLNTLLYSAGSNFYNISHLLKYYHDVHINEPHKYKKSFVNELLSCVAYYKFDSGMWKLLDDIFCSMEVYMNSSLDVTKCAEAIIVDITIHDQNVPEIIERKFQFDTLKCYKNKLSVVEREKLFEYLYNSQVKKIKEATITNEKEFKEVFESLENTLKLLTDWNKNVTAYPILLNKLQEWIKIIKQFDWDIDLSSIYNLHKPWRKYLFDDSFILYPSQPVMLNALKHNQNMLNMFKKSVDCIRYDEKISLLPVLSKLKIYYADTLAKEWTNEYLSRLNEPGKQKVVIQSLSVLLSQKDFLDIAKKYVPQETKINWEKADKIECDCQRYFANNIHRVRPLPPTDAVLWFAKGDYLKFAVTSLNATLAKVSHVDREEYISKLISVPVSLQKHGIRMAIAKLTIEKLIPIFETIWESTKNSSIRTILFLTTHKILCIQTRKSRILKLWKMLKFFIENLSDRVDSRIKRKIYNVGKVPKIIQVDYFMTGFLCFKRLPDKLAEKYKNVIINKSGGIVETCDRKFIEDEILGSVDDFPSKSSFVVSFFARYLLSITDTEMELTIYESRIKPLFSSEYYSCENSKILINNLFTNLLDHVLRNKTVPVNLFKKLRDHFKNKLTFPEDYVALRMWEVTCDLVEILERHTPNNYETKDDILNTAVLTEFGKACLKHLQNDTKLLESPIPAFECFMKTIEEMFDFYEMHKLKIYKYMLEDQNTVENYILVLKMLPIGLLWGDDEEKEREEIIKILCSHPSKEFQILCHQYLLYSKTQDDRLKCGGLEAPYTMLQ
;
A
#
# COMPACT_ATOMS: atom_id res chain seq x y z
N MET A 1 57.16 9.74 4.40
CA MET A 1 57.11 8.70 5.44
C MET A 1 56.91 7.34 4.78
N ALA A 2 57.44 6.26 5.36
CA ALA A 2 57.11 4.92 4.90
C ALA A 2 55.61 4.63 5.12
N PRO A 3 54.94 3.85 4.24
CA PRO A 3 53.51 3.55 4.38
C PRO A 3 53.20 2.84 5.71
N LEU A 4 52.12 3.22 6.39
CA LEU A 4 51.73 2.59 7.65
C LEU A 4 51.21 1.17 7.42
N VAL A 5 51.92 0.19 7.99
CA VAL A 5 51.49 -1.22 8.03
C VAL A 5 50.84 -1.51 9.38
N LEU A 6 49.61 -2.03 9.36
CA LEU A 6 48.88 -2.39 10.58
C LEU A 6 49.27 -3.78 11.09
N GLU A 7 49.73 -3.86 12.34
CA GLU A 7 50.00 -5.14 13.02
C GLU A 7 48.72 -5.80 13.55
N GLY A 8 48.69 -7.13 13.57
CA GLY A 8 47.62 -7.93 14.14
C GLY A 8 47.03 -8.98 13.18
N ASN A 9 46.54 -10.08 13.76
CA ASN A 9 46.02 -11.25 13.06
C ASN A 9 44.52 -11.13 12.73
N ASN A 10 43.83 -10.15 13.31
CA ASN A 10 42.42 -9.89 13.06
C ASN A 10 42.12 -8.39 13.03
N LEU A 11 40.93 -8.03 12.54
CA LEU A 11 40.52 -6.62 12.40
C LEU A 11 40.50 -5.87 13.74
N GLY A 12 40.22 -6.55 14.86
CA GLY A 12 40.19 -5.96 16.19
C GLY A 12 41.59 -5.53 16.66
N GLU A 13 42.58 -6.40 16.51
CA GLU A 13 43.99 -6.11 16.80
C GLU A 13 44.53 -4.99 15.92
N ARG A 14 44.30 -5.06 14.60
CA ARG A 14 44.71 -4.00 13.67
C ARG A 14 44.11 -2.65 14.01
N HIS A 15 42.86 -2.63 14.47
CA HIS A 15 42.23 -1.39 14.92
C HIS A 15 42.82 -0.87 16.23
N ARG A 16 43.19 -1.76 17.17
CA ARG A 16 43.91 -1.37 18.40
C ARG A 16 45.28 -0.79 18.07
N TYR A 17 46.02 -1.43 17.16
CA TYR A 17 47.31 -0.92 16.67
C TYR A 17 47.17 0.46 16.03
N TYR A 18 46.23 0.63 15.09
CA TYR A 18 45.95 1.94 14.48
C TYR A 18 45.66 3.03 15.52
N ASN A 19 44.84 2.73 16.53
CA ASN A 19 44.51 3.70 17.58
C ASN A 19 45.71 4.02 18.48
N ARG A 20 46.64 3.09 18.68
CA ARG A 20 47.90 3.34 19.40
C ARG A 20 48.77 4.30 18.60
N VAL A 21 49.03 3.99 17.32
CA VAL A 21 49.81 4.85 16.42
C VAL A 21 49.22 6.26 16.34
N LEU A 22 47.90 6.38 16.17
CA LEU A 22 47.22 7.68 16.16
C LEU A 22 47.50 8.51 17.44
N LYS A 23 47.47 7.88 18.62
CA LYS A 23 47.75 8.58 19.88
C LYS A 23 49.21 9.02 19.97
N GLU A 24 50.14 8.15 19.58
CA GLU A 24 51.56 8.46 19.57
C GLU A 24 51.87 9.62 18.61
N THR A 25 51.33 9.60 17.39
CA THR A 25 51.53 10.68 16.41
C THR A 25 50.91 12.01 16.85
N ILE A 26 49.75 11.98 17.53
CA ILE A 26 49.15 13.19 18.09
C ILE A 26 50.04 13.81 19.18
N ILE A 27 50.73 12.99 19.98
CA ILE A 27 51.64 13.47 21.03
C ILE A 27 52.91 14.04 20.41
N SER A 28 53.49 13.38 19.40
CA SER A 28 54.75 13.80 18.78
C SER A 28 54.60 15.03 17.89
N ASN A 29 53.48 15.18 17.16
CA ASN A 29 53.30 16.22 16.13
C ASN A 29 52.20 17.21 16.52
N ARG A 30 52.19 17.61 17.79
CA ARG A 30 51.10 18.40 18.36
C ARG A 30 51.01 19.77 17.70
N GLY A 31 49.91 20.02 16.99
CA GLY A 31 49.64 21.31 16.33
C GLY A 31 50.14 21.40 14.88
N GLU A 32 50.82 20.38 14.35
CA GLU A 32 51.21 20.36 12.94
C GLU A 32 50.02 20.02 12.03
N THR A 33 49.93 20.69 10.88
CA THR A 33 48.98 20.35 9.82
C THR A 33 49.53 19.17 9.01
N PRO A 34 48.78 18.06 8.87
CA PRO A 34 49.20 16.94 8.04
C PRO A 34 49.32 17.33 6.56
N ASP A 35 50.14 16.59 5.82
CA ASP A 35 50.18 16.70 4.36
C ASP A 35 48.81 16.44 3.73
N LYS A 36 48.58 17.05 2.56
CA LYS A 36 47.36 16.83 1.76
C LYS A 36 47.15 15.34 1.50
N ILE A 37 45.89 14.96 1.35
CA ILE A 37 45.52 13.60 0.94
C ILE A 37 46.19 13.30 -0.40
N SER A 38 46.91 12.18 -0.43
CA SER A 38 47.49 11.60 -1.64
C SER A 38 46.71 10.33 -1.96
N HIS A 39 46.31 10.18 -3.22
CA HIS A 39 45.61 8.97 -3.68
C HIS A 39 46.56 7.81 -4.02
N ASP A 40 47.86 8.07 -4.00
CA ASP A 40 48.91 7.06 -4.12
C ASP A 40 49.27 6.45 -2.75
N ASP A 41 48.94 7.15 -1.65
CA ASP A 41 49.08 6.63 -0.29
C ASP A 41 47.99 5.59 0.01
N ASN A 42 48.27 4.69 0.95
CA ASN A 42 47.29 3.69 1.36
C ASN A 42 46.09 4.34 2.10
N ASP A 43 44.96 3.62 2.19
CA ASP A 43 43.73 4.13 2.81
C ASP A 43 43.93 4.47 4.32
N ILE A 44 44.88 3.80 5.00
CA ILE A 44 45.14 3.95 6.44
C ILE A 44 45.98 5.19 6.73
N ASP A 45 46.97 5.50 5.91
CA ASP A 45 47.78 6.72 5.98
C ASP A 45 46.88 7.95 5.85
N ASN A 46 46.00 7.95 4.85
CA ASN A 46 45.02 9.00 4.66
C ASN A 46 44.01 9.08 5.83
N PHE A 47 43.65 7.96 6.44
CA PHE A 47 42.84 7.98 7.67
C PHE A 47 43.58 8.62 8.84
N LEU A 48 44.87 8.32 9.00
CA LEU A 48 45.70 8.88 10.05
C LEU A 48 45.78 10.41 9.89
N LYS A 49 46.08 10.89 8.68
CA LYS A 49 46.10 12.33 8.34
C LYS A 49 44.77 13.02 8.68
N ILE A 50 43.64 12.43 8.26
CA ILE A 50 42.30 13.00 8.55
C ILE A 50 42.02 13.01 10.06
N ASP A 51 42.36 11.94 10.77
CA ASP A 51 42.10 11.83 12.20
C ASP A 51 42.96 12.81 13.01
N ILE A 52 44.24 13.02 12.63
CA ILE A 52 45.14 14.02 13.23
C ILE A 52 44.62 15.43 12.97
N ALA A 53 44.31 15.78 11.72
CA ALA A 53 43.75 17.09 11.38
C ALA A 53 42.43 17.36 12.14
N SER A 54 41.59 16.32 12.29
CA SER A 54 40.35 16.41 13.06
C SER A 54 40.60 16.59 14.55
N HIS A 55 41.63 15.96 15.12
CA HIS A 55 42.04 16.14 16.51
C HIS A 55 42.59 17.55 16.76
N ASN A 56 43.49 18.03 15.89
CA ASN A 56 44.08 19.36 15.93
C ASN A 56 43.08 20.48 15.57
N ARG A 57 41.85 20.12 15.18
CA ARG A 57 40.80 21.03 14.71
C ARG A 57 41.22 21.90 13.53
N ASP A 58 42.04 21.35 12.63
CA ASP A 58 42.43 22.03 11.40
C ASP A 58 41.22 22.15 10.45
N VAL A 59 40.57 23.32 10.49
CA VAL A 59 39.37 23.61 9.71
C VAL A 59 39.65 23.53 8.22
N ASN A 60 40.74 24.15 7.76
CA ASN A 60 41.03 24.28 6.34
C ASN A 60 41.31 22.91 5.72
N TYR A 61 42.09 22.08 6.42
CA TYR A 61 42.34 20.71 6.00
C TYR A 61 41.03 19.93 5.87
N ILE A 62 40.18 19.95 6.90
CA ILE A 62 38.91 19.20 6.88
C ILE A 62 37.99 19.71 5.76
N LEU A 63 37.90 21.02 5.54
CA LEU A 63 37.10 21.58 4.44
C LEU A 63 37.58 21.11 3.07
N GLU A 64 38.90 21.01 2.85
CA GLU A 64 39.46 20.44 1.63
C GLU A 64 39.17 18.95 1.49
N VAL A 65 39.28 18.16 2.57
CA VAL A 65 38.90 16.74 2.54
C VAL A 65 37.42 16.55 2.20
N LEU A 66 36.54 17.46 2.64
CA LEU A 66 35.12 17.41 2.31
C LEU A 66 34.84 17.63 0.80
N LYS A 67 35.76 18.26 0.07
CA LYS A 67 35.71 18.46 -1.39
C LYS A 67 36.35 17.30 -2.18
N CYS A 68 37.00 16.35 -1.51
CA CYS A 68 37.67 15.21 -2.13
C CYS A 68 36.69 14.34 -2.97
N LYS A 69 37.22 13.72 -4.05
CA LYS A 69 36.49 12.79 -4.94
C LYS A 69 36.37 11.37 -4.38
N ASP A 70 36.88 11.10 -3.16
CA ASP A 70 36.72 9.84 -2.46
C ASP A 70 35.73 9.93 -1.28
N LEU A 71 34.62 9.20 -1.39
CA LEU A 71 33.57 9.21 -0.39
C LEU A 71 33.99 8.56 0.94
N LEU A 72 34.99 7.67 0.95
CA LEU A 72 35.50 7.05 2.17
C LEU A 72 36.14 8.11 3.06
N TYR A 73 37.05 8.90 2.50
CA TYR A 73 37.79 9.97 3.18
C TYR A 73 36.86 11.06 3.68
N VAL A 74 35.96 11.53 2.80
CA VAL A 74 34.91 12.48 3.19
C VAL A 74 34.06 11.94 4.35
N THR A 75 33.65 10.66 4.29
CA THR A 75 32.84 10.06 5.36
C THR A 75 33.61 9.95 6.68
N ARG A 76 34.93 9.69 6.63
CA ARG A 76 35.81 9.69 7.81
C ARG A 76 35.86 11.08 8.43
N ALA A 77 36.17 12.10 7.62
CA ALA A 77 36.24 13.50 8.05
C ALA A 77 34.92 13.98 8.68
N ILE A 78 33.77 13.73 8.02
CA ILE A 78 32.45 14.07 8.58
C ILE A 78 32.25 13.46 9.97
N LYS A 79 32.59 12.18 10.14
CA LYS A 79 32.35 11.45 11.41
C LYS A 79 33.27 11.88 12.54
N LYS A 80 34.50 12.28 12.22
CA LYS A 80 35.53 12.66 13.20
C LYS A 80 35.41 14.12 13.60
N SER A 81 35.11 15.00 12.65
CA SER A 81 35.01 16.44 12.87
C SER A 81 33.63 16.89 13.35
N LYS A 82 33.05 16.18 14.34
CA LYS A 82 31.76 16.55 14.95
C LYS A 82 31.80 17.93 15.60
N TRP A 83 32.98 18.37 16.02
CA TRP A 83 33.22 19.68 16.61
C TRP A 83 32.83 20.83 15.66
N LEU A 84 33.01 20.69 14.33
CA LEU A 84 32.55 21.70 13.35
C LEU A 84 31.06 22.00 13.44
N ILE A 85 30.26 21.01 13.88
CA ILE A 85 28.81 21.12 13.96
C ILE A 85 28.38 21.62 15.33
N LYS A 86 28.97 21.06 16.39
CA LYS A 86 28.54 21.27 17.78
C LYS A 86 29.07 22.55 18.41
N ASP A 87 30.28 22.94 18.06
CA ASP A 87 30.94 24.10 18.66
C ASP A 87 30.52 25.38 17.91
N ASP A 88 30.10 26.40 18.65
CA ASP A 88 29.56 27.63 18.09
C ASP A 88 30.63 28.53 17.45
N ASN A 89 31.90 28.32 17.79
CA ASN A 89 33.02 29.00 17.13
C ASN A 89 33.04 28.76 15.61
N TYR A 90 32.48 27.63 15.15
CA TYR A 90 32.42 27.26 13.73
C TYR A 90 31.02 27.44 13.11
N SER A 91 30.12 28.16 13.79
CA SER A 91 28.77 28.45 13.29
C SER A 91 28.78 29.23 11.97
N HIS A 92 29.81 30.06 11.73
CA HIS A 92 30.04 30.78 10.48
C HIS A 92 30.39 29.86 9.28
N ILE A 93 30.76 28.59 9.54
CA ILE A 93 31.06 27.58 8.52
C ILE A 93 29.85 26.65 8.33
N ILE A 94 29.33 26.09 9.43
CA ILE A 94 28.15 25.21 9.41
C ILE A 94 26.89 26.07 9.58
N ASN A 95 26.57 26.81 8.52
CA ASN A 95 25.29 27.50 8.32
C ASN A 95 24.83 27.37 6.85
N PRO A 96 23.54 27.61 6.56
CA PRO A 96 23.01 27.40 5.21
C PRO A 96 23.70 28.22 4.13
N LYS A 97 24.09 29.48 4.42
CA LYS A 97 24.67 30.41 3.44
C LYS A 97 26.07 29.94 3.02
N TYR A 98 26.97 29.73 3.98
CA TYR A 98 28.33 29.25 3.70
C TYR A 98 28.30 27.90 3.01
N LEU A 99 27.51 26.94 3.54
CA LEU A 99 27.43 25.61 2.96
C LEU A 99 26.95 25.64 1.50
N HIS A 100 25.93 26.43 1.17
CA HIS A 100 25.42 26.46 -0.20
C HIS A 100 26.27 27.27 -1.18
N LYS A 101 26.99 28.30 -0.73
CA LYS A 101 27.81 29.17 -1.59
C LYS A 101 29.24 28.67 -1.73
N GLU A 102 29.87 28.26 -0.63
CA GLU A 102 31.32 28.00 -0.59
C GLU A 102 31.66 26.51 -0.63
N LEU A 103 30.88 25.65 0.03
CA LEU A 103 31.26 24.23 0.19
C LEU A 103 30.53 23.28 -0.77
N PHE A 104 29.20 23.27 -0.75
CA PHE A 104 28.37 22.34 -1.52
C PHE A 104 28.59 22.36 -3.04
N PRO A 105 28.96 23.48 -3.70
CA PRO A 105 29.26 23.46 -5.12
C PRO A 105 30.41 22.53 -5.48
N HIS A 106 31.41 22.42 -4.60
CA HIS A 106 32.62 21.63 -4.81
C HIS A 106 32.51 20.20 -4.24
N MET A 107 31.57 19.94 -3.33
CA MET A 107 31.34 18.60 -2.80
C MET A 107 30.65 17.67 -3.81
N MET A 108 30.99 16.38 -3.75
CA MET A 108 30.18 15.33 -4.36
C MET A 108 28.74 15.34 -3.86
N SER A 109 27.75 15.05 -4.72
CA SER A 109 26.32 15.02 -4.34
C SER A 109 26.03 14.11 -3.13
N LYS A 110 26.67 12.93 -3.10
CA LYS A 110 26.51 11.96 -2.01
C LYS A 110 27.23 12.40 -0.73
N ALA A 111 28.35 13.11 -0.85
CA ALA A 111 29.07 13.73 0.26
C ALA A 111 28.22 14.82 0.93
N LYS A 112 27.66 15.75 0.13
CA LYS A 112 26.70 16.76 0.59
C LYS A 112 25.54 16.15 1.36
N SER A 113 24.92 15.11 0.81
CA SER A 113 23.78 14.44 1.46
C SER A 113 24.16 13.81 2.81
N LYS A 114 25.36 13.23 2.91
CA LYS A 114 25.90 12.70 4.17
C LYS A 114 26.18 13.80 5.18
N LEU A 115 26.79 14.91 4.76
CA LEU A 115 27.08 16.05 5.64
C LEU A 115 25.77 16.67 6.17
N VAL A 116 24.79 16.94 5.32
CA VAL A 116 23.47 17.46 5.73
C VAL A 116 22.79 16.52 6.73
N LEU A 117 22.82 15.20 6.48
CA LEU A 117 22.29 14.24 7.44
C LEU A 117 23.05 14.28 8.77
N HIS A 118 24.38 14.37 8.72
CA HIS A 118 25.22 14.42 9.93
C HIS A 118 24.96 15.69 10.75
N ILE A 119 24.81 16.84 10.09
CA ILE A 119 24.40 18.11 10.71
C ILE A 119 23.05 17.93 11.40
N ARG A 120 22.03 17.40 10.72
CA ARG A 120 20.70 17.17 11.32
C ARG A 120 20.74 16.26 12.54
N LEU A 121 21.58 15.24 12.52
CA LEU A 121 21.71 14.28 13.61
C LEU A 121 22.46 14.83 14.83
N HIS A 122 23.25 15.90 14.70
CA HIS A 122 24.13 16.38 15.76
C HIS A 122 23.98 17.86 16.13
N LEU A 123 23.41 18.69 15.28
CA LEU A 123 23.09 20.08 15.60
C LEU A 123 21.88 20.12 16.53
N ARG A 124 22.03 20.79 17.67
CA ARG A 124 21.00 20.90 18.72
C ARG A 124 20.65 22.35 19.05
N ASP A 125 21.48 23.31 18.67
CA ASP A 125 21.17 24.73 18.82
C ASP A 125 19.91 25.11 18.03
N GLU A 126 18.87 25.56 18.73
CA GLU A 126 17.57 25.82 18.15
C GLU A 126 17.58 26.98 17.15
N LYS A 127 18.42 28.01 17.39
CA LYS A 127 18.53 29.18 16.52
C LYS A 127 19.11 28.78 15.17
N ARG A 128 20.19 28.01 15.16
CA ARG A 128 20.86 27.50 13.96
C ARG A 128 19.99 26.48 13.22
N VAL A 129 19.32 25.57 13.91
CA VAL A 129 18.36 24.65 13.28
C VAL A 129 17.21 25.41 12.60
N LYS A 130 16.67 26.44 13.26
CA LYS A 130 15.64 27.33 12.68
C LYS A 130 16.15 28.05 11.43
N GLN A 131 17.42 28.46 11.37
CA GLN A 131 18.01 29.03 10.16
C GLN A 131 18.02 28.01 9.00
N PHE A 132 18.42 26.75 9.25
CA PHE A 132 18.33 25.68 8.24
C PHE A 132 16.90 25.44 7.76
N TYR A 133 15.93 25.41 8.69
CA TYR A 133 14.53 25.28 8.34
C TYR A 133 14.06 26.42 7.42
N LYS A 134 14.29 27.67 7.82
CA LYS A 134 13.90 28.87 7.04
C LYS A 134 14.53 28.86 5.65
N TYR A 135 15.80 28.50 5.56
CA TYR A 135 16.50 28.40 4.28
C TYR A 135 15.86 27.35 3.36
N TYR A 136 15.67 26.10 3.83
CA TYR A 136 15.09 25.06 2.98
C TYR A 136 13.62 25.29 2.66
N LYS A 137 12.84 25.94 3.53
CA LYS A 137 11.41 26.25 3.31
C LYS A 137 11.20 27.07 2.03
N GLN A 138 12.16 27.91 1.65
CA GLN A 138 12.09 28.71 0.42
C GLN A 138 12.12 27.86 -0.86
N PHE A 139 12.72 26.66 -0.80
CA PHE A 139 12.95 25.81 -1.97
C PHE A 139 12.11 24.53 -1.97
N ASP A 140 11.99 23.88 -0.81
CA ASP A 140 11.31 22.59 -0.65
C ASP A 140 10.80 22.44 0.79
N LYS A 141 9.48 22.56 0.95
CA LYS A 141 8.81 22.43 2.25
C LYS A 141 9.00 21.04 2.87
N LYS A 142 8.98 19.97 2.07
CA LYS A 142 9.15 18.59 2.55
C LYS A 142 10.57 18.32 3.05
N ILE A 143 11.57 18.97 2.47
CA ILE A 143 12.94 18.93 3.01
C ILE A 143 13.02 19.79 4.28
N ALA A 144 12.36 20.94 4.33
CA ALA A 144 12.35 21.80 5.51
C ALA A 144 11.78 21.09 6.75
N THR A 145 10.65 20.35 6.62
CA THR A 145 10.02 19.66 7.77
C THR A 145 10.96 18.70 8.50
N LYS A 146 11.98 18.19 7.82
CA LYS A 146 13.02 17.31 8.40
C LYS A 146 13.90 17.98 9.47
N TRP A 147 13.86 19.31 9.60
CA TRP A 147 14.61 20.09 10.58
C TRP A 147 13.77 20.46 11.82
N LEU A 148 12.45 20.27 11.79
CA LEU A 148 11.54 20.71 12.85
C LEU A 148 11.83 20.07 14.22
N GLU A 149 12.41 18.87 14.24
CA GLU A 149 12.69 18.08 15.45
C GLU A 149 13.46 18.86 16.53
N HIS A 150 14.40 19.71 16.12
CA HIS A 150 15.26 20.50 17.00
C HIS A 150 15.06 22.02 16.86
N CYS A 151 13.97 22.45 16.21
CA CYS A 151 13.56 23.87 16.23
C CYS A 151 12.98 24.24 17.61
N PRO A 152 12.82 25.55 17.93
CA PRO A 152 12.04 25.95 19.10
C PRO A 152 10.64 25.35 19.08
N LEU A 153 10.17 24.83 20.21
CA LEU A 153 8.95 24.02 20.28
C LEU A 153 7.74 24.75 19.67
N GLN A 154 7.50 25.98 20.11
CA GLN A 154 6.35 26.76 19.65
C GLN A 154 6.41 27.02 18.14
N PHE A 155 7.58 27.41 17.65
CA PHE A 155 7.81 27.60 16.21
C PHE A 155 7.53 26.31 15.42
N ALA A 156 7.97 25.16 15.90
CA ALA A 156 7.74 23.89 15.22
C ALA A 156 6.25 23.49 15.23
N LEU A 157 5.53 23.73 16.33
CA LEU A 157 4.09 23.49 16.44
C LEU A 157 3.30 24.35 15.45
N ASP A 158 3.66 25.63 15.32
CA ASP A 158 3.01 26.55 14.39
C ASP A 158 3.27 26.14 12.93
N GLU A 159 4.49 25.68 12.62
CA GLU A 159 4.82 25.18 11.28
C GLU A 159 4.08 23.88 10.93
N VAL A 160 3.86 22.97 11.89
CA VAL A 160 3.02 21.78 11.68
C VAL A 160 1.56 22.16 11.49
N ARG A 161 1.05 23.14 12.26
CA ARG A 161 -0.31 23.65 12.08
C ARG A 161 -0.53 24.23 10.67
N ASN A 162 0.45 24.94 10.14
CA ASN A 162 0.31 25.63 8.85
C ASN A 162 0.66 24.72 7.65
N HIS A 163 1.52 23.72 7.85
CA HIS A 163 2.08 22.91 6.76
C HIS A 163 2.13 21.40 7.07
N GLY A 164 1.19 20.90 7.89
CA GLY A 164 1.08 19.50 8.31
C GLY A 164 1.07 18.50 7.15
N VAL A 165 0.46 18.85 6.02
CA VAL A 165 0.41 18.02 4.79
C VAL A 165 1.79 17.68 4.22
N ASP A 166 2.81 18.53 4.48
CA ASP A 166 4.19 18.30 4.04
C ASP A 166 5.02 17.45 5.02
N VAL A 167 4.45 17.07 6.17
CA VAL A 167 5.12 16.26 7.21
C VAL A 167 4.98 14.78 6.88
N SER A 168 6.10 14.08 6.76
CA SER A 168 6.09 12.62 6.54
C SER A 168 5.88 11.83 7.83
N LYS A 169 5.35 10.60 7.72
CA LYS A 169 5.18 9.62 8.82
C LYS A 169 6.37 9.54 9.78
N SER A 170 7.58 9.39 9.22
CA SER A 170 8.81 9.28 10.03
C SER A 170 9.18 10.59 10.74
N THR A 171 8.86 11.75 10.16
CA THR A 171 9.06 13.05 10.79
C THR A 171 8.02 13.25 11.89
N LEU A 172 6.74 12.98 11.62
CA LEU A 172 5.67 13.06 12.61
C LEU A 172 5.98 12.18 13.82
N LYS A 173 6.43 10.93 13.62
CA LYS A 173 6.86 10.04 14.71
C LYS A 173 7.93 10.68 15.61
N ARG A 174 8.94 11.31 15.01
CA ARG A 174 10.03 11.96 15.77
C ARG A 174 9.53 13.20 16.52
N LEU A 175 8.66 14.00 15.91
CA LEU A 175 8.01 15.14 16.56
C LEU A 175 7.12 14.70 17.72
N CYS A 176 6.31 13.66 17.54
CA CYS A 176 5.45 13.10 18.57
C CYS A 176 6.22 12.50 19.75
N ARG A 177 7.47 12.06 19.56
CA ARG A 177 8.35 11.67 20.67
C ARG A 177 8.78 12.86 21.53
N ARG A 178 8.75 14.08 20.99
CA ARG A 178 9.07 15.31 21.70
C ARG A 178 7.85 15.90 22.40
N SER A 179 6.69 15.91 21.75
CA SER A 179 5.43 16.39 22.36
C SER A 179 4.21 15.79 21.67
N PHE A 180 3.19 15.43 22.44
CA PHE A 180 1.89 14.99 21.93
C PHE A 180 1.19 16.10 21.12
N GLU A 181 1.43 17.36 21.44
CA GLU A 181 0.80 18.52 20.80
C GLU A 181 1.01 18.54 19.28
N PHE A 182 2.12 17.97 18.79
CA PHE A 182 2.35 17.80 17.35
C PHE A 182 1.27 16.96 16.67
N LEU A 183 0.78 15.90 17.32
CA LEU A 183 -0.29 15.07 16.77
C LEU A 183 -1.61 15.86 16.73
N LYS A 184 -1.93 16.62 17.78
CA LYS A 184 -3.13 17.48 17.83
C LYS A 184 -3.11 18.49 16.68
N ARG A 185 -2.00 19.22 16.51
CA ARG A 185 -1.85 20.20 15.42
C ARG A 185 -1.91 19.53 14.05
N PHE A 186 -1.25 18.39 13.88
CA PHE A 186 -1.28 17.64 12.62
C PHE A 186 -2.71 17.19 12.27
N ALA A 187 -3.46 16.66 13.23
CA ALA A 187 -4.85 16.22 13.04
C ALA A 187 -5.75 17.38 12.58
N VAL A 188 -5.63 18.56 13.18
CA VAL A 188 -6.39 19.77 12.78
C VAL A 188 -6.07 20.19 11.34
N THR A 189 -4.79 20.18 10.95
CA THR A 189 -4.36 20.60 9.61
C THR A 189 -4.76 19.61 8.51
N CYS A 190 -4.89 18.33 8.84
CA CYS A 190 -5.09 17.26 7.86
C CYS A 190 -6.55 16.86 7.62
N LYS A 191 -7.54 17.52 8.22
CA LYS A 191 -9.00 17.25 8.10
C LYS A 191 -9.60 17.23 6.67
N LYS A 192 -8.80 17.28 5.59
CA LYS A 192 -9.29 17.46 4.20
C LYS A 192 -8.61 16.60 3.09
N PRO A 193 -7.92 15.48 3.36
CA PRO A 193 -7.95 14.39 2.35
C PRO A 193 -8.00 12.94 2.89
N TYR A 194 -9.07 12.25 2.45
CA TYR A 194 -9.55 10.86 2.61
C TYR A 194 -8.55 9.67 2.54
N TRP A 195 -7.23 9.86 2.56
CA TRP A 195 -6.25 8.76 2.42
C TRP A 195 -4.93 8.94 3.18
N TYR A 196 -4.69 10.10 3.80
CA TYR A 196 -3.42 10.37 4.51
C TYR A 196 -3.40 9.86 5.96
N GLU A 197 -4.54 9.60 6.60
CA GLU A 197 -4.65 9.51 8.07
C GLU A 197 -4.19 8.18 8.70
N ILE A 198 -4.66 7.02 8.20
CA ILE A 198 -4.42 5.70 8.85
C ILE A 198 -2.93 5.45 9.11
N SER A 199 -2.13 5.66 8.06
CA SER A 199 -0.72 5.28 8.10
C SER A 199 0.17 6.24 8.90
N HIS A 200 -0.30 7.44 9.21
CA HIS A 200 0.37 8.35 10.15
C HIS A 200 0.03 7.97 11.58
N LEU A 201 -1.25 7.74 11.88
CA LEU A 201 -1.73 7.31 13.20
C LEU A 201 -1.09 5.98 13.64
N ASP A 202 -0.94 5.04 12.70
CA ASP A 202 -0.28 3.76 12.96
C ASP A 202 1.17 3.90 13.46
N GLU A 203 1.92 4.86 12.90
CA GLU A 203 3.33 5.08 13.25
C GLU A 203 3.49 5.73 14.63
N VAL A 204 2.44 6.39 15.13
CA VAL A 204 2.40 7.10 16.42
C VAL A 204 1.61 6.35 17.51
N LYS A 205 1.16 5.11 17.27
CA LYS A 205 0.49 4.26 18.28
C LYS A 205 1.26 4.06 19.58
N PHE A 206 2.58 4.27 19.57
CA PHE A 206 3.38 4.23 20.81
C PHE A 206 2.90 5.27 21.85
N LEU A 207 2.24 6.35 21.43
CA LEU A 207 1.65 7.36 22.30
C LEU A 207 0.52 6.81 23.17
N VAL A 208 -0.19 5.75 22.74
CA VAL A 208 -1.21 5.07 23.56
C VAL A 208 -0.63 4.61 24.90
N LYS A 209 0.67 4.35 25.01
CA LYS A 209 1.27 3.95 26.30
C LYS A 209 1.18 5.06 27.36
N HIS A 210 1.27 6.32 26.96
CA HIS A 210 1.41 7.47 27.87
C HIS A 210 0.25 8.46 27.80
N ASN A 211 -0.40 8.61 26.65
CA ASN A 211 -1.44 9.62 26.36
C ASN A 211 -2.70 8.97 25.77
N VAL A 212 -3.28 7.97 26.45
CA VAL A 212 -4.43 7.21 25.90
C VAL A 212 -5.59 8.14 25.54
N GLU A 213 -6.06 8.95 26.49
CA GLU A 213 -7.25 9.80 26.30
C GLU A 213 -7.03 10.81 25.17
N GLU A 214 -5.89 11.48 25.15
CA GLU A 214 -5.59 12.46 24.11
C GLU A 214 -5.45 11.80 22.74
N PHE A 215 -4.89 10.58 22.68
CA PHE A 215 -4.83 9.80 21.44
C PHE A 215 -6.23 9.43 20.96
N LEU A 216 -7.12 9.02 21.88
CA LEU A 216 -8.51 8.70 21.55
C LEU A 216 -9.29 9.95 21.12
N ASN A 217 -9.01 11.13 21.69
CA ASN A 217 -9.59 12.40 21.21
C ASN A 217 -9.26 12.66 19.73
N VAL A 218 -8.03 12.34 19.31
CA VAL A 218 -7.62 12.48 17.91
C VAL A 218 -8.33 11.44 17.04
N THR A 219 -8.38 10.17 17.47
CA THR A 219 -9.02 9.11 16.66
C THR A 219 -10.54 9.23 16.59
N ASP A 220 -11.20 9.74 17.62
CA ASP A 220 -12.65 10.03 17.60
C ASP A 220 -13.00 11.11 16.57
N SER A 221 -12.06 12.00 16.25
CA SER A 221 -12.26 13.03 15.21
C SER A 221 -12.02 12.52 13.77
N CYS A 222 -11.50 11.30 13.61
CA CYS A 222 -11.32 10.64 12.32
C CYS A 222 -12.57 9.84 11.95
N SER A 223 -12.77 9.49 10.67
CA SER A 223 -13.85 8.57 10.27
C SER A 223 -13.51 7.10 10.56
N ARG A 224 -14.54 6.26 10.79
CA ARG A 224 -14.46 4.81 11.12
C ARG A 224 -13.51 4.03 10.20
N SER A 225 -13.55 4.34 8.91
CA SER A 225 -12.72 3.68 7.88
C SER A 225 -11.22 4.00 8.01
N TYR A 226 -10.84 4.96 8.85
CA TYR A 226 -9.49 5.50 8.95
C TYR A 226 -8.80 5.30 10.32
N LEU A 227 -9.39 4.48 11.18
CA LEU A 227 -8.81 4.17 12.48
C LEU A 227 -7.62 3.19 12.39
N PRO A 228 -6.58 3.38 13.22
CA PRO A 228 -5.47 2.44 13.30
C PRO A 228 -5.87 1.15 14.04
N CYS A 229 -5.43 -0.01 13.57
CA CYS A 229 -5.72 -1.27 14.27
C CYS A 229 -4.96 -1.37 15.62
N PHE A 230 -5.70 -1.53 16.70
CA PHE A 230 -5.22 -1.73 18.07
C PHE A 230 -4.90 -3.20 18.33
N LYS A 231 -3.62 -3.56 18.14
CA LYS A 231 -3.09 -4.86 18.59
C LYS A 231 -3.27 -5.06 20.09
N ASP A 232 -3.25 -6.31 20.54
CA ASP A 232 -3.53 -6.78 21.91
C ASP A 232 -2.86 -5.94 23.01
N LYS A 233 -1.59 -5.56 22.79
CA LYS A 233 -0.84 -4.71 23.72
C LYS A 233 -1.46 -3.32 23.90
N HIS A 234 -1.93 -2.68 22.84
CA HIS A 234 -2.53 -1.34 22.88
C HIS A 234 -3.96 -1.42 23.39
N LEU A 235 -4.74 -2.40 22.92
CA LEU A 235 -6.11 -2.64 23.38
C LEU A 235 -6.14 -2.90 24.89
N LYS A 236 -5.19 -3.69 25.42
CA LYS A 236 -5.04 -3.89 26.87
C LYS A 236 -4.87 -2.58 27.65
N ILE A 237 -4.12 -1.63 27.09
CA ILE A 237 -3.86 -0.34 27.74
C ILE A 237 -5.13 0.53 27.68
N ILE A 238 -5.80 0.56 26.53
CA ILE A 238 -7.03 1.31 26.32
C ILE A 238 -8.14 0.80 27.23
N MET A 239 -8.41 -0.51 27.23
CA MET A 239 -9.46 -1.10 28.07
C MET A 239 -9.20 -0.98 29.57
N LYS A 240 -7.94 -0.81 30.00
CA LYS A 240 -7.61 -0.56 31.41
C LYS A 240 -7.83 0.88 31.84
N LYS A 241 -7.74 1.85 30.92
CA LYS A 241 -7.80 3.28 31.25
C LYS A 241 -9.12 3.94 30.83
N CYS A 242 -9.65 3.59 29.67
CA CYS A 242 -10.82 4.20 29.05
C CYS A 242 -11.76 3.15 28.41
N PRO A 243 -12.21 2.11 29.15
CA PRO A 243 -13.05 1.05 28.59
C PRO A 243 -14.36 1.60 28.00
N GLU A 244 -15.06 2.45 28.74
CA GLU A 244 -16.36 3.03 28.36
C GLU A 244 -16.31 3.77 27.02
N ARG A 245 -15.18 4.42 26.71
CA ARG A 245 -15.04 5.17 25.44
C ARG A 245 -15.05 4.25 24.22
N ILE A 246 -14.49 3.05 24.34
CA ILE A 246 -14.53 2.05 23.27
C ILE A 246 -15.88 1.35 23.24
N LEU A 247 -16.47 1.05 24.40
CA LEU A 247 -17.75 0.34 24.49
C LEU A 247 -18.91 1.21 24.00
N ASN A 248 -19.00 2.46 24.44
CA ASN A 248 -20.07 3.38 24.03
C ASN A 248 -19.97 3.78 22.55
N ASN A 249 -18.75 3.83 22.00
CA ASN A 249 -18.51 4.12 20.58
C ASN A 249 -18.05 2.86 19.82
N PHE A 250 -18.52 1.67 20.20
CA PHE A 250 -18.01 0.41 19.66
C PHE A 250 -18.12 0.33 18.14
N TYR A 251 -19.20 0.88 17.57
CA TYR A 251 -19.39 0.92 16.12
C TYR A 251 -18.24 1.65 15.41
N HIS A 252 -17.85 2.84 15.92
CA HIS A 252 -16.71 3.61 15.42
C HIS A 252 -15.42 2.77 15.46
N TYR A 253 -15.19 2.07 16.57
CA TYR A 253 -13.99 1.27 16.79
C TYR A 253 -14.02 -0.15 16.23
N PHE A 254 -15.12 -0.57 15.61
CA PHE A 254 -15.39 -1.96 15.26
C PHE A 254 -14.26 -2.62 14.46
N HIS A 255 -13.75 -1.93 13.43
CA HIS A 255 -12.65 -2.43 12.60
C HIS A 255 -11.26 -2.21 13.22
N ALA A 256 -11.15 -1.35 14.23
CA ALA A 256 -9.90 -1.02 14.89
C ALA A 256 -9.54 -2.04 15.99
N VAL A 257 -10.51 -2.78 16.54
CA VAL A 257 -10.30 -3.71 17.66
C VAL A 257 -10.51 -5.16 17.26
N LYS A 258 -9.77 -6.08 17.90
CA LYS A 258 -10.02 -7.52 17.76
C LYS A 258 -11.04 -7.98 18.81
N HIS A 259 -12.24 -8.37 18.39
CA HIS A 259 -13.35 -8.73 19.29
C HIS A 259 -13.00 -9.78 20.36
N PRO A 260 -12.29 -10.90 20.04
CA PRO A 260 -11.93 -11.89 21.07
C PRO A 260 -11.06 -11.31 22.19
N ASN A 261 -10.28 -10.28 21.89
CA ASN A 261 -9.42 -9.61 22.88
C ASN A 261 -10.14 -8.50 23.63
N LEU A 262 -11.16 -7.87 23.03
CA LEU A 262 -12.02 -6.91 23.72
C LEU A 262 -12.80 -7.61 24.84
N ILE A 263 -13.39 -8.76 24.54
CA ILE A 263 -14.24 -9.54 25.47
C ILE A 263 -13.49 -9.94 26.74
N LYS A 264 -12.18 -10.21 26.65
CA LYS A 264 -11.33 -10.54 27.82
C LYS A 264 -11.30 -9.43 28.89
N TYR A 265 -11.69 -8.21 28.54
CA TYR A 265 -11.72 -7.06 29.44
C TYR A 265 -13.13 -6.66 29.88
N MET A 266 -14.15 -7.37 29.42
CA MET A 266 -15.55 -7.15 29.82
C MET A 266 -15.93 -8.15 30.91
N ASN A 267 -16.78 -7.74 31.85
CA ASN A 267 -17.36 -8.67 32.82
C ASN A 267 -18.57 -9.38 32.17
N LYS A 268 -18.87 -10.62 32.57
CA LYS A 268 -19.92 -11.43 31.89
C LYS A 268 -21.29 -10.73 31.86
N LYS A 269 -21.70 -10.10 32.97
CA LYS A 269 -22.98 -9.39 33.07
C LYS A 269 -23.04 -8.16 32.15
N SER A 270 -21.94 -7.41 32.05
CA SER A 270 -21.80 -6.23 31.20
C SER A 270 -21.78 -6.57 29.71
N ILE A 271 -21.44 -7.80 29.32
CA ILE A 271 -21.52 -8.20 27.90
C ILE A 271 -22.97 -8.27 27.47
N THR A 272 -23.86 -8.81 28.31
CA THR A 272 -25.31 -8.85 28.03
C THR A 272 -25.85 -7.43 27.87
N ASP A 273 -25.60 -6.55 28.85
CA ASP A 273 -26.03 -5.15 28.80
C ASP A 273 -25.47 -4.41 27.58
N PHE A 274 -24.20 -4.64 27.25
CA PHE A 274 -23.54 -4.09 26.08
C PHE A 274 -24.21 -4.54 24.78
N LEU A 275 -24.45 -5.84 24.60
CA LEU A 275 -25.11 -6.36 23.40
C LEU A 275 -26.54 -5.81 23.29
N MET A 276 -27.28 -5.77 24.39
CA MET A 276 -28.63 -5.19 24.45
C MET A 276 -28.63 -3.69 24.13
N ASN A 277 -27.59 -2.94 24.49
CA ASN A 277 -27.43 -1.55 24.10
C ASN A 277 -27.04 -1.40 22.63
N CYS A 278 -26.14 -2.23 22.10
CA CYS A 278 -25.82 -2.25 20.68
C CYS A 278 -27.04 -2.60 19.82
N LEU A 279 -27.93 -3.44 20.31
CA LEU A 279 -29.19 -3.80 19.66
C LEU A 279 -30.18 -2.64 19.54
N LYS A 280 -30.12 -1.67 20.46
CA LYS A 280 -30.96 -0.46 20.44
C LYS A 280 -30.44 0.61 19.49
N THR A 281 -29.18 0.51 19.04
CA THR A 281 -28.60 1.44 18.06
C THR A 281 -28.88 0.95 16.63
N VAL A 282 -29.39 1.83 15.77
CA VAL A 282 -30.06 1.54 14.48
C VAL A 282 -29.22 0.73 13.47
N ASP A 283 -27.89 0.64 13.65
CA ASP A 283 -26.94 0.06 12.68
C ASP A 283 -26.46 -1.39 13.03
N PHE A 284 -27.31 -2.20 13.68
CA PHE A 284 -26.94 -3.56 14.14
C PHE A 284 -26.93 -4.63 13.03
N SER A 285 -27.56 -4.36 11.88
CA SER A 285 -27.63 -5.30 10.75
C SER A 285 -26.25 -5.62 10.17
N GLY A 286 -25.35 -4.62 10.08
CA GLY A 286 -23.96 -4.78 9.67
C GLY A 286 -23.07 -5.51 10.69
N PHE A 287 -23.47 -5.57 11.96
CA PHE A 287 -22.79 -6.34 13.00
C PHE A 287 -23.21 -7.81 12.97
N CYS A 288 -24.51 -8.09 12.81
CA CYS A 288 -25.06 -9.45 12.65
C CYS A 288 -24.58 -10.16 11.38
N SER A 289 -24.34 -9.43 10.29
CA SER A 289 -23.78 -10.01 9.06
C SER A 289 -22.37 -10.60 9.26
N LYS A 290 -21.71 -10.29 10.39
CA LYS A 290 -20.44 -10.91 10.83
C LYS A 290 -20.67 -11.83 12.01
N ILE A 291 -21.39 -12.92 11.77
CA ILE A 291 -21.74 -13.99 12.72
C ILE A 291 -20.57 -14.32 13.65
N ASP A 292 -19.35 -14.50 13.11
CA ASP A 292 -18.18 -14.86 13.92
C ASP A 292 -17.90 -13.87 15.06
N ALA A 293 -18.03 -12.56 14.82
CA ALA A 293 -17.81 -11.53 15.83
C ALA A 293 -18.88 -11.61 16.93
N PHE A 294 -20.14 -11.76 16.55
CA PHE A 294 -21.28 -11.87 17.46
C PHE A 294 -21.22 -13.15 18.31
N MET A 295 -20.88 -14.29 17.70
CA MET A 295 -20.73 -15.58 18.36
C MET A 295 -19.66 -15.55 19.46
N PHE A 296 -18.56 -14.79 19.27
CA PHE A 296 -17.57 -14.62 20.33
C PHE A 296 -18.16 -13.98 21.60
N PHE A 297 -19.05 -12.99 21.48
CA PHE A 297 -19.68 -12.37 22.65
C PHE A 297 -20.70 -13.30 23.31
N LEU A 298 -21.57 -13.95 22.50
CA LEU A 298 -22.57 -14.90 23.01
C LEU A 298 -21.93 -16.04 23.79
N SER A 299 -20.80 -16.57 23.31
CA SER A 299 -20.07 -17.67 23.97
C SER A 299 -19.62 -17.36 25.41
N LYS A 300 -19.60 -16.08 25.83
CA LYS A 300 -19.10 -15.63 27.14
C LYS A 300 -20.17 -15.21 28.15
N ILE A 301 -21.44 -15.11 27.73
CA ILE A 301 -22.57 -14.79 28.62
C ILE A 301 -23.31 -16.06 29.06
N ALA A 302 -24.11 -15.96 30.13
CA ALA A 302 -24.90 -17.07 30.67
C ALA A 302 -26.03 -17.46 29.71
N TYR A 303 -26.49 -18.70 29.77
CA TYR A 303 -27.48 -19.20 28.81
C TYR A 303 -28.80 -18.42 28.82
N ALA A 304 -29.36 -18.12 30.00
CA ALA A 304 -30.57 -17.32 30.13
C ALA A 304 -30.42 -15.94 29.45
N ASP A 305 -29.26 -15.30 29.64
CA ASP A 305 -28.93 -14.01 29.02
C ASP A 305 -28.75 -14.11 27.50
N ARG A 306 -28.18 -15.22 26.99
CA ARG A 306 -28.07 -15.47 25.53
C ARG A 306 -29.44 -15.50 24.89
N ILE A 307 -30.37 -16.23 25.50
CA ILE A 307 -31.76 -16.28 25.03
C ILE A 307 -32.30 -14.86 24.98
N GLN A 308 -32.18 -14.09 26.07
CA GLN A 308 -32.69 -12.72 26.13
C GLN A 308 -32.12 -11.82 25.02
N VAL A 309 -30.81 -11.90 24.75
CA VAL A 309 -30.17 -11.15 23.67
C VAL A 309 -30.69 -11.60 22.30
N LEU A 310 -30.86 -12.91 22.08
CA LEU A 310 -31.42 -13.45 20.84
C LEU A 310 -32.90 -13.03 20.66
N LYS A 311 -33.71 -13.06 21.73
CA LYS A 311 -35.10 -12.56 21.73
C LYS A 311 -35.14 -11.11 21.22
N ALA A 312 -34.25 -10.27 21.75
CA ALA A 312 -34.14 -8.88 21.36
C ALA A 312 -33.59 -8.67 19.93
N CYS A 313 -32.64 -9.50 19.47
CA CYS A 313 -32.13 -9.46 18.09
C CYS A 313 -33.21 -9.71 17.04
N TYR A 314 -34.13 -10.64 17.31
CA TYR A 314 -35.10 -11.13 16.33
C TYR A 314 -36.52 -10.60 16.55
N GLY A 315 -36.76 -9.84 17.63
CA GLY A 315 -38.03 -9.16 17.88
C GLY A 315 -39.19 -10.10 18.20
N ILE A 316 -38.92 -11.22 18.88
CA ILE A 316 -39.91 -12.25 19.19
C ILE A 316 -40.15 -12.28 20.71
N GLU A 317 -41.41 -12.19 21.13
CA GLU A 317 -41.87 -12.40 22.52
C GLU A 317 -42.12 -13.91 22.77
N TRP A 318 -41.75 -14.46 23.94
CA TRP A 318 -41.83 -15.91 24.19
C TRP A 318 -42.20 -16.24 25.64
N ASP A 319 -43.08 -17.23 25.83
CA ASP A 319 -43.52 -17.76 27.13
C ASP A 319 -43.27 -19.27 27.37
N GLY A 320 -42.60 -20.01 26.47
CA GLY A 320 -42.34 -21.44 26.72
C GLY A 320 -41.21 -22.14 25.94
N PRO A 321 -40.89 -23.40 26.29
CA PRO A 321 -39.83 -24.22 25.66
C PRO A 321 -40.17 -24.68 24.23
N ASP A 322 -41.45 -24.93 23.94
CA ASP A 322 -41.92 -25.44 22.63
C ASP A 322 -41.72 -24.43 21.49
N ASP A 323 -41.66 -23.16 21.83
CA ASP A 323 -41.42 -22.10 20.87
C ASP A 323 -39.93 -22.02 20.44
N PHE A 324 -38.98 -22.63 21.17
CA PHE A 324 -37.55 -22.61 20.82
C PHE A 324 -37.27 -23.18 19.41
N ASN A 325 -38.08 -24.12 18.93
CA ASN A 325 -38.01 -24.69 17.59
C ASN A 325 -38.47 -23.72 16.49
N LEU A 326 -39.37 -22.78 16.78
CA LEU A 326 -39.78 -21.70 15.87
C LEU A 326 -38.67 -20.66 15.69
N LEU A 327 -37.87 -20.38 16.73
CA LEU A 327 -36.68 -19.50 16.63
C LEU A 327 -35.67 -20.08 15.63
N PHE A 328 -35.41 -21.39 15.71
CA PHE A 328 -34.47 -22.07 14.82
C PHE A 328 -34.93 -22.03 13.37
N ASN A 329 -36.21 -22.31 13.10
CA ASN A 329 -36.77 -22.24 11.76
C ASN A 329 -36.73 -20.81 11.18
N ALA A 330 -36.98 -19.78 12.01
CA ALA A 330 -36.91 -18.38 11.58
C ALA A 330 -35.47 -17.92 11.27
N VAL A 331 -34.49 -18.46 12.00
CA VAL A 331 -33.06 -18.16 11.81
C VAL A 331 -32.47 -18.96 10.64
N ASP A 332 -32.81 -20.24 10.47
CA ASP A 332 -32.36 -21.08 9.35
C ASP A 332 -32.89 -20.59 8.00
N ASN A 333 -34.15 -20.13 7.95
CA ASN A 333 -34.76 -19.59 6.72
C ASN A 333 -34.07 -18.31 6.19
N LYS A 334 -33.30 -17.60 7.02
CA LYS A 334 -32.52 -16.40 6.60
C LYS A 334 -31.12 -16.72 6.08
N PHE A 335 -30.61 -17.93 6.30
CA PHE A 335 -29.28 -18.33 5.83
C PHE A 335 -29.43 -19.54 4.89
N THR A 336 -29.60 -19.26 3.61
CA THR A 336 -29.97 -20.20 2.53
C THR A 336 -28.84 -21.14 2.07
N THR A 337 -28.01 -21.67 2.98
CA THR A 337 -27.00 -22.69 2.61
C THR A 337 -27.06 -23.95 3.49
N PRO A 338 -26.75 -25.16 2.94
CA PRO A 338 -26.96 -26.46 3.58
C PRO A 338 -26.08 -26.78 4.82
N CYS A 339 -25.45 -25.77 5.43
CA CYS A 339 -24.41 -25.92 6.46
C CYS A 339 -24.70 -25.15 7.78
N ASN A 340 -25.96 -24.79 8.06
CA ASN A 340 -26.31 -23.82 9.12
C ASN A 340 -26.59 -24.35 10.53
N PHE A 341 -25.97 -25.46 10.93
CA PHE A 341 -26.02 -25.89 12.33
C PHE A 341 -25.30 -24.93 13.30
N ARG A 342 -24.57 -23.92 12.81
CA ARG A 342 -23.73 -23.01 13.62
C ARG A 342 -24.48 -22.33 14.78
N TRP A 343 -25.79 -22.12 14.67
CA TRP A 343 -26.60 -21.56 15.77
C TRP A 343 -26.71 -22.49 16.98
N HIS A 344 -26.71 -23.81 16.77
CA HIS A 344 -26.73 -24.80 17.87
C HIS A 344 -25.45 -24.75 18.72
N GLN A 345 -24.37 -24.12 18.26
CA GLN A 345 -23.19 -23.82 19.09
C GLN A 345 -23.51 -22.89 20.26
N CYS A 346 -24.60 -22.11 20.17
CA CYS A 346 -25.05 -21.20 21.22
C CYS A 346 -26.10 -21.81 22.17
N ALA A 347 -26.74 -22.93 21.78
CA ALA A 347 -27.74 -23.63 22.59
C ALA A 347 -27.08 -24.47 23.72
N PRO A 348 -27.81 -24.81 24.80
CA PRO A 348 -27.34 -25.75 25.80
C PRO A 348 -27.08 -27.08 25.12
N TYR A 349 -26.04 -27.75 25.57
CA TYR A 349 -25.63 -29.01 24.98
C TYR A 349 -26.77 -30.03 24.92
N ASP A 350 -27.57 -30.17 25.97
CA ASP A 350 -28.65 -31.18 26.01
C ASP A 350 -29.72 -30.92 24.93
N ILE A 351 -30.10 -29.66 24.72
CA ILE A 351 -31.07 -29.25 23.67
C ILE A 351 -30.44 -29.43 22.29
N ALA A 352 -29.22 -28.92 22.09
CA ALA A 352 -28.51 -29.04 20.83
C ALA A 352 -28.31 -30.52 20.45
N PHE A 353 -27.96 -31.34 21.44
CA PHE A 353 -27.76 -32.78 21.29
C PHE A 353 -29.06 -33.47 20.90
N GLN A 354 -30.17 -33.20 21.60
CA GLN A 354 -31.47 -33.79 21.27
C GLN A 354 -31.91 -33.46 19.84
N GLU A 355 -31.88 -32.19 19.45
CA GLU A 355 -32.33 -31.75 18.12
C GLU A 355 -31.40 -32.23 17.00
N ILE A 356 -30.07 -32.07 17.18
CA ILE A 356 -29.12 -32.52 16.16
C ILE A 356 -29.13 -34.03 16.02
N THR A 357 -29.22 -34.80 17.12
CA THR A 357 -29.27 -36.27 17.00
C THR A 357 -30.59 -36.75 16.38
N LYS A 358 -31.70 -36.07 16.66
CA LYS A 358 -32.97 -36.30 15.96
C LYS A 358 -32.82 -36.10 14.45
N LEU A 359 -32.23 -34.97 14.03
CA LEU A 359 -31.94 -34.70 12.62
C LEU A 359 -31.02 -35.76 12.02
N ILE A 360 -29.92 -36.13 12.69
CA ILE A 360 -28.99 -37.18 12.23
C ILE A 360 -29.70 -38.52 11.98
N ASN A 361 -30.76 -38.83 12.74
CA ASN A 361 -31.53 -40.06 12.64
C ASN A 361 -32.64 -40.02 11.58
N GLU A 362 -32.86 -38.89 10.89
CA GLU A 362 -33.75 -38.80 9.72
C GLU A 362 -33.04 -39.42 8.48
N ASN A 363 -33.78 -40.20 7.68
CA ASN A 363 -33.17 -40.98 6.58
C ASN A 363 -32.59 -40.06 5.48
N GLU A 364 -31.44 -40.48 4.92
CA GLU A 364 -30.70 -39.88 3.77
C GLU A 364 -29.77 -38.68 4.02
N ILE A 365 -29.17 -38.51 5.21
CA ILE A 365 -28.15 -37.45 5.42
C ILE A 365 -26.75 -37.91 5.03
N LYS A 366 -26.11 -37.15 4.12
CA LYS A 366 -24.71 -37.36 3.71
C LYS A 366 -23.72 -37.23 4.88
N SER A 367 -22.66 -38.04 4.89
CA SER A 367 -21.67 -38.08 5.98
C SER A 367 -20.95 -36.75 6.26
N ASP A 368 -20.78 -35.87 5.27
CA ASP A 368 -20.19 -34.54 5.44
C ASP A 368 -21.12 -33.59 6.23
N VAL A 369 -22.42 -33.67 5.99
CA VAL A 369 -23.43 -32.93 6.74
C VAL A 369 -23.51 -33.45 8.19
N ARG A 370 -23.51 -34.77 8.39
CA ARG A 370 -23.48 -35.39 9.74
C ARG A 370 -22.21 -35.01 10.52
N LEU A 371 -21.05 -34.95 9.85
CA LEU A 371 -19.82 -34.45 10.46
C LEU A 371 -19.94 -32.99 10.89
N SER A 372 -20.55 -32.13 10.08
CA SER A 372 -20.79 -30.72 10.43
C SER A 372 -21.70 -30.57 11.66
N MET A 373 -22.73 -31.40 11.75
CA MET A 373 -23.63 -31.53 12.90
C MET A 373 -22.88 -31.98 14.17
N LEU A 374 -22.06 -33.03 14.08
CA LEU A 374 -21.25 -33.53 15.21
C LEU A 374 -20.20 -32.51 15.67
N ASN A 375 -19.53 -31.81 14.74
CA ASN A 375 -18.63 -30.71 15.08
C ASN A 375 -19.39 -29.56 15.78
N THR A 376 -20.63 -29.29 15.38
CA THR A 376 -21.48 -28.30 16.04
C THR A 376 -21.78 -28.69 17.49
N LEU A 377 -22.09 -29.96 17.74
CA LEU A 377 -22.24 -30.49 19.10
C LEU A 377 -20.96 -30.37 19.92
N LEU A 378 -19.80 -30.59 19.29
CA LEU A 378 -18.50 -30.41 19.94
C LEU A 378 -18.30 -28.94 20.37
N TYR A 379 -18.63 -27.98 19.51
CA TYR A 379 -18.56 -26.56 19.84
C TYR A 379 -19.57 -26.17 20.94
N SER A 380 -20.79 -26.73 20.92
CA SER A 380 -21.81 -26.53 21.97
C SER A 380 -21.36 -27.10 23.32
N ALA A 381 -20.72 -28.27 23.33
CA ALA A 381 -20.15 -28.88 24.53
C ALA A 381 -19.03 -28.03 25.16
N GLY A 382 -18.28 -27.28 24.33
CA GLY A 382 -17.28 -26.32 24.75
C GLY A 382 -16.14 -26.96 25.55
N SER A 383 -15.96 -26.55 26.80
CA SER A 383 -14.94 -27.12 27.72
C SER A 383 -15.54 -27.97 28.84
N ASN A 384 -16.82 -28.35 28.74
CA ASN A 384 -17.48 -29.20 29.74
C ASN A 384 -17.17 -30.68 29.45
N PHE A 385 -16.36 -31.31 30.30
CA PHE A 385 -15.95 -32.71 30.12
C PHE A 385 -17.11 -33.71 30.18
N TYR A 386 -18.18 -33.44 30.95
CA TYR A 386 -19.36 -34.29 30.97
C TYR A 386 -20.05 -34.33 29.60
N ASN A 387 -20.28 -33.17 29.00
CA ASN A 387 -20.90 -33.05 27.67
C ASN A 387 -20.00 -33.64 26.57
N ILE A 388 -18.69 -33.43 26.67
CA ILE A 388 -17.72 -34.04 25.75
C ILE A 388 -17.75 -35.56 25.90
N SER A 389 -17.79 -36.09 27.13
CA SER A 389 -17.90 -37.53 27.39
C SER A 389 -19.18 -38.11 26.81
N HIS A 390 -20.30 -37.41 26.95
CA HIS A 390 -21.58 -37.80 26.37
C HIS A 390 -21.53 -37.83 24.83
N LEU A 391 -20.93 -36.81 24.21
CA LEU A 391 -20.75 -36.76 22.75
C LEU A 391 -19.80 -37.84 22.25
N LEU A 392 -18.69 -38.09 22.96
CA LEU A 392 -17.75 -39.15 22.64
C LEU A 392 -18.40 -40.53 22.72
N LYS A 393 -19.19 -40.77 23.77
CA LYS A 393 -19.96 -42.02 23.92
C LYS A 393 -20.97 -42.18 22.79
N TYR A 394 -21.71 -41.13 22.45
CA TYR A 394 -22.63 -41.16 21.32
C TYR A 394 -21.93 -41.43 19.98
N TYR A 395 -20.78 -40.78 19.74
CA TYR A 395 -19.98 -41.03 18.55
C TYR A 395 -19.48 -42.48 18.51
N HIS A 396 -18.99 -43.00 19.63
CA HIS A 396 -18.55 -44.38 19.78
C HIS A 396 -19.69 -45.38 19.53
N ASP A 397 -20.88 -45.13 20.08
CA ASP A 397 -21.97 -46.10 20.02
C ASP A 397 -22.67 -46.08 18.64
N VAL A 398 -22.75 -44.92 17.97
CA VAL A 398 -23.55 -44.72 16.76
C VAL A 398 -22.72 -44.52 15.49
N HIS A 399 -21.55 -43.88 15.60
CA HIS A 399 -20.76 -43.38 14.46
C HIS A 399 -19.37 -44.01 14.33
N ILE A 400 -19.05 -45.02 15.13
CA ILE A 400 -17.76 -45.71 15.07
C ILE A 400 -17.50 -46.41 13.73
N ASN A 401 -18.54 -46.66 12.92
CA ASN A 401 -18.43 -47.28 11.61
C ASN A 401 -18.35 -46.26 10.44
N GLU A 402 -18.23 -44.96 10.72
CA GLU A 402 -18.06 -43.95 9.66
C GLU A 402 -16.81 -44.20 8.79
N PRO A 403 -16.79 -43.82 7.50
CA PRO A 403 -15.58 -43.89 6.71
C PRO A 403 -14.42 -43.10 7.33
N HIS A 404 -13.19 -43.63 7.20
CA HIS A 404 -11.98 -43.08 7.84
C HIS A 404 -11.81 -41.56 7.69
N LYS A 405 -12.11 -41.00 6.50
CA LYS A 405 -12.06 -39.55 6.23
C LYS A 405 -12.86 -38.73 7.24
N TYR A 406 -14.05 -39.20 7.62
CA TYR A 406 -14.94 -38.48 8.54
C TYR A 406 -14.54 -38.68 10.00
N LYS A 407 -14.13 -39.90 10.40
CA LYS A 407 -13.54 -40.15 11.72
C LYS A 407 -12.34 -39.25 11.97
N LYS A 408 -11.40 -39.23 11.03
CA LYS A 408 -10.22 -38.36 11.07
C LYS A 408 -10.59 -36.90 11.20
N SER A 409 -11.58 -36.44 10.45
CA SER A 409 -11.99 -35.03 10.50
C SER A 409 -12.60 -34.66 11.85
N PHE A 410 -13.47 -35.50 12.42
CA PHE A 410 -14.06 -35.29 13.73
C PHE A 410 -13.00 -35.30 14.84
N VAL A 411 -12.15 -36.34 14.86
CA VAL A 411 -11.06 -36.47 15.84
C VAL A 411 -10.10 -35.29 15.76
N ASN A 412 -9.72 -34.87 14.55
CA ASN A 412 -8.83 -33.72 14.39
C ASN A 412 -9.43 -32.42 14.93
N GLU A 413 -10.75 -32.24 14.83
CA GLU A 413 -11.46 -31.10 15.39
C GLU A 413 -11.55 -31.20 16.93
N LEU A 414 -11.88 -32.38 17.45
CA LEU A 414 -11.87 -32.69 18.88
C LEU A 414 -10.53 -32.36 19.53
N LEU A 415 -9.43 -32.88 18.98
CA LEU A 415 -8.07 -32.64 19.48
C LEU A 415 -7.64 -31.16 19.38
N SER A 416 -8.26 -30.39 18.48
CA SER A 416 -8.02 -28.96 18.30
C SER A 416 -8.72 -28.12 19.37
N CYS A 417 -9.96 -28.51 19.71
CA CYS A 417 -10.86 -27.73 20.56
C CYS A 417 -10.83 -28.15 22.03
N VAL A 418 -10.46 -29.39 22.34
CA VAL A 418 -10.57 -29.98 23.68
C VAL A 418 -9.20 -30.23 24.31
N ALA A 419 -9.12 -30.02 25.63
CA ALA A 419 -7.95 -30.37 26.43
C ALA A 419 -7.94 -31.88 26.76
N TYR A 420 -7.79 -32.72 25.74
CA TYR A 420 -7.86 -34.19 25.85
C TYR A 420 -6.83 -34.78 26.84
N TYR A 421 -5.68 -34.13 27.00
CA TYR A 421 -4.63 -34.48 27.97
C TYR A 421 -5.05 -34.27 29.44
N LYS A 422 -6.32 -33.95 29.69
CA LYS A 422 -6.96 -33.87 31.01
C LYS A 422 -8.14 -34.85 31.15
N PHE A 423 -8.35 -35.72 30.16
CA PHE A 423 -9.39 -36.73 30.23
C PHE A 423 -9.10 -37.70 31.38
N ASP A 424 -10.15 -38.16 32.03
CA ASP A 424 -10.03 -39.30 32.94
C ASP A 424 -9.85 -40.61 32.14
N SER A 425 -9.58 -41.70 32.85
CA SER A 425 -9.37 -43.02 32.24
C SER A 425 -10.56 -43.50 31.41
N GLY A 426 -11.80 -43.09 31.75
CA GLY A 426 -13.00 -43.50 31.04
C GLY A 426 -13.17 -42.75 29.71
N MET A 427 -13.00 -41.43 29.73
CA MET A 427 -13.05 -40.59 28.53
C MET A 427 -11.89 -40.90 27.57
N TRP A 428 -10.68 -41.13 28.11
CA TRP A 428 -9.55 -41.53 27.29
C TRP A 428 -9.81 -42.87 26.61
N LYS A 429 -10.36 -43.85 27.33
CA LYS A 429 -10.74 -45.15 26.74
C LYS A 429 -11.71 -44.99 25.56
N LEU A 430 -12.74 -44.16 25.68
CA LEU A 430 -13.66 -43.89 24.56
C LEU A 430 -12.95 -43.29 23.34
N LEU A 431 -12.02 -42.35 23.56
CA LEU A 431 -11.22 -41.78 22.48
C LEU A 431 -10.26 -42.81 21.88
N ASP A 432 -9.67 -43.66 22.71
CA ASP A 432 -8.76 -44.73 22.31
C ASP A 432 -9.46 -45.84 21.53
N ASP A 433 -10.71 -46.17 21.87
CA ASP A 433 -11.56 -47.08 21.09
C ASP A 433 -11.84 -46.49 19.68
N ILE A 434 -12.04 -45.18 19.58
CA ILE A 434 -12.14 -44.48 18.29
C ILE A 434 -10.81 -44.56 17.53
N PHE A 435 -9.67 -44.38 18.19
CA PHE A 435 -8.34 -44.58 17.59
C PHE A 435 -8.14 -46.01 17.08
N CYS A 436 -8.56 -47.02 17.84
CA CYS A 436 -8.53 -48.41 17.41
C CYS A 436 -9.36 -48.62 16.13
N SER A 437 -10.56 -48.04 16.07
CA SER A 437 -11.43 -48.09 14.88
C SER A 437 -10.86 -47.35 13.65
N MET A 438 -9.87 -46.47 13.86
CA MET A 438 -9.14 -45.73 12.83
C MET A 438 -7.84 -46.43 12.43
N GLU A 439 -7.61 -47.65 12.90
CA GLU A 439 -6.41 -48.45 12.65
C GLU A 439 -5.12 -47.77 13.16
N VAL A 440 -5.21 -46.90 14.17
CA VAL A 440 -4.06 -46.15 14.70
C VAL A 440 -2.97 -47.08 15.21
N TYR A 441 -3.34 -48.20 15.84
CA TYR A 441 -2.42 -49.23 16.36
C TYR A 441 -2.08 -50.34 15.36
N MET A 442 -2.50 -50.24 14.09
CA MET A 442 -2.18 -51.23 13.04
C MET A 442 -1.16 -50.67 12.05
N ASN A 443 -0.45 -51.52 11.30
CA ASN A 443 0.43 -51.08 10.21
C ASN A 443 -0.36 -50.69 8.95
N SER A 444 -1.18 -49.64 9.04
CA SER A 444 -2.01 -49.08 7.97
C SER A 444 -1.32 -47.91 7.26
N SER A 445 -1.57 -47.71 5.97
CA SER A 445 -1.14 -46.50 5.22
C SER A 445 -2.00 -45.26 5.47
N LEU A 446 -3.03 -45.37 6.33
CA LEU A 446 -3.92 -44.28 6.69
C LEU A 446 -3.20 -43.20 7.52
N ASP A 447 -3.40 -41.93 7.19
CA ASP A 447 -2.78 -40.80 7.90
C ASP A 447 -3.50 -40.50 9.22
N VAL A 448 -2.85 -40.89 10.31
CA VAL A 448 -3.30 -40.76 11.70
C VAL A 448 -2.32 -39.93 12.56
N THR A 449 -1.53 -39.06 11.94
CA THR A 449 -0.41 -38.35 12.58
C THR A 449 -0.83 -37.59 13.85
N LYS A 450 -1.93 -36.84 13.81
CA LYS A 450 -2.47 -36.12 14.99
C LYS A 450 -2.93 -37.04 16.12
N CYS A 451 -3.38 -38.26 15.80
CA CYS A 451 -3.78 -39.24 16.82
C CYS A 451 -2.52 -39.76 17.53
N ALA A 452 -1.47 -40.08 16.76
CA ALA A 452 -0.17 -40.48 17.32
C ALA A 452 0.43 -39.38 18.21
N GLU A 453 0.36 -38.11 17.80
CA GLU A 453 0.75 -36.96 18.64
C GLU A 453 -0.01 -36.93 19.97
N ALA A 454 -1.34 -37.11 19.92
CA ALA A 454 -2.18 -37.09 21.11
C ALA A 454 -1.87 -38.24 22.07
N ILE A 455 -1.67 -39.45 21.53
CA ILE A 455 -1.27 -40.63 22.30
C ILE A 455 0.09 -40.41 22.96
N ILE A 456 1.08 -39.88 22.22
CA ILE A 456 2.41 -39.57 22.78
C ILE A 456 2.29 -38.57 23.93
N VAL A 457 1.51 -37.50 23.77
CA VAL A 457 1.32 -36.50 24.84
C VAL A 457 0.71 -37.17 26.08
N ASP A 458 -0.37 -37.94 25.91
CA ASP A 458 -1.09 -38.55 27.03
C ASP A 458 -0.27 -39.64 27.76
N ILE A 459 0.33 -40.57 27.02
CA ILE A 459 1.15 -41.65 27.59
C ILE A 459 2.37 -41.07 28.32
N THR A 460 3.02 -40.04 27.75
CA THR A 460 4.23 -39.45 28.33
C THR A 460 3.94 -38.68 29.63
N ILE A 461 2.81 -37.96 29.71
CA ILE A 461 2.48 -37.24 30.95
C ILE A 461 2.10 -38.19 32.10
N HIS A 462 1.59 -39.38 31.77
CA HIS A 462 1.20 -40.44 32.70
C HIS A 462 2.29 -41.50 32.98
N ASP A 463 3.55 -41.26 32.57
CA ASP A 463 4.69 -42.16 32.79
C ASP A 463 4.50 -43.59 32.25
N GLN A 464 3.78 -43.72 31.14
CA GLN A 464 3.57 -44.99 30.45
C GLN A 464 4.53 -45.15 29.26
N ASN A 465 4.71 -46.39 28.79
CA ASN A 465 5.56 -46.67 27.63
C ASN A 465 4.77 -46.46 26.33
N VAL A 466 5.33 -45.66 25.41
CA VAL A 466 4.72 -45.43 24.08
C VAL A 466 4.84 -46.71 23.25
N PRO A 467 3.74 -47.23 22.68
CA PRO A 467 3.79 -48.42 21.83
C PRO A 467 4.66 -48.20 20.58
N GLU A 468 5.45 -49.20 20.19
CA GLU A 468 6.37 -49.11 19.04
C GLU A 468 5.67 -48.72 17.73
N ILE A 469 4.43 -49.17 17.53
CA ILE A 469 3.63 -48.83 16.34
C ILE A 469 3.32 -47.32 16.30
N ILE A 470 3.05 -46.71 17.46
CA ILE A 470 2.81 -45.27 17.57
C ILE A 470 4.10 -44.48 17.33
N GLU A 471 5.23 -44.94 17.88
CA GLU A 471 6.54 -44.32 17.62
C GLU A 471 6.91 -44.33 16.13
N ARG A 472 6.58 -45.41 15.41
CA ARG A 472 6.80 -45.50 13.96
C ARG A 472 5.88 -44.58 13.15
N LYS A 473 4.64 -44.36 13.60
CA LYS A 473 3.67 -43.48 12.93
C LYS A 473 3.86 -42.00 13.25
N PHE A 474 4.60 -41.67 14.32
CA PHE A 474 4.86 -40.31 14.70
C PHE A 474 5.84 -39.63 13.74
N GLN A 475 5.33 -38.67 12.96
CA GLN A 475 6.17 -37.71 12.26
C GLN A 475 6.63 -36.65 13.24
N PHE A 476 7.95 -36.48 13.39
CA PHE A 476 8.49 -35.64 14.45
C PHE A 476 8.00 -34.18 14.35
N ASP A 477 7.23 -33.77 15.35
CA ASP A 477 6.93 -32.36 15.65
C ASP A 477 7.54 -32.01 17.01
N THR A 478 7.91 -30.75 17.21
CA THR A 478 8.46 -30.30 18.50
C THR A 478 7.39 -30.23 19.59
N LEU A 479 6.10 -30.41 19.24
CA LEU A 479 4.93 -30.32 20.10
C LEU A 479 4.86 -29.00 20.86
N LYS A 480 5.42 -27.92 20.28
CA LYS A 480 5.52 -26.60 20.90
C LYS A 480 4.17 -25.99 21.25
N CYS A 481 3.09 -26.43 20.60
CA CYS A 481 1.73 -25.98 20.89
C CYS A 481 1.27 -26.40 22.31
N TYR A 482 1.87 -27.44 22.90
CA TYR A 482 1.62 -27.90 24.26
C TYR A 482 2.49 -27.21 25.31
N LYS A 483 3.57 -26.52 24.89
CA LYS A 483 4.50 -25.83 25.77
C LYS A 483 3.83 -24.85 26.74
N ASN A 484 2.69 -24.25 26.39
CA ASN A 484 1.95 -23.35 27.28
C ASN A 484 0.68 -23.98 27.89
N LYS A 485 0.34 -25.21 27.50
CA LYS A 485 -0.87 -25.94 27.90
C LYS A 485 -0.64 -26.89 29.08
N LEU A 486 0.54 -27.52 29.13
CA LEU A 486 0.95 -28.48 30.16
C LEU A 486 1.54 -27.79 31.41
N SER A 487 1.60 -28.50 32.53
CA SER A 487 2.30 -28.08 33.75
C SER A 487 3.82 -28.09 33.56
N VAL A 488 4.59 -27.49 34.48
CA VAL A 488 6.06 -27.45 34.36
C VAL A 488 6.67 -28.85 34.36
N VAL A 489 6.11 -29.77 35.17
CA VAL A 489 6.57 -31.16 35.27
C VAL A 489 6.24 -31.93 33.99
N GLU A 490 4.99 -31.85 33.52
CA GLU A 490 4.55 -32.48 32.26
C GLU A 490 5.35 -31.98 31.05
N ARG A 491 5.66 -30.68 31.01
CA ARG A 491 6.51 -30.08 29.98
C ARG A 491 7.89 -30.71 29.93
N GLU A 492 8.51 -30.95 31.09
CA GLU A 492 9.84 -31.55 31.14
C GLU A 492 9.78 -33.00 30.70
N LYS A 493 8.80 -33.78 31.16
CA LYS A 493 8.59 -35.18 30.72
C LYS A 493 8.44 -35.28 29.20
N LEU A 494 7.56 -34.46 28.61
CA LEU A 494 7.35 -34.47 27.16
C LEU A 494 8.61 -34.04 26.39
N PHE A 495 9.31 -33.01 26.87
CA PHE A 495 10.57 -32.59 26.28
C PHE A 495 11.63 -33.70 26.35
N GLU A 496 11.79 -34.36 27.50
CA GLU A 496 12.75 -35.44 27.70
C GLU A 496 12.44 -36.64 26.81
N TYR A 497 11.17 -37.04 26.68
CA TYR A 497 10.76 -38.10 25.75
C TYR A 497 11.15 -37.77 24.30
N LEU A 498 10.75 -36.59 23.81
CA LEU A 498 11.06 -36.16 22.44
C LEU A 498 12.57 -36.03 22.21
N TYR A 499 13.30 -35.49 23.18
CA TYR A 499 14.76 -35.36 23.13
C TYR A 499 15.44 -36.72 23.09
N ASN A 500 15.08 -37.63 24.01
CA ASN A 500 15.69 -38.95 24.11
C ASN A 500 15.39 -39.81 22.87
N SER A 501 14.17 -39.74 22.33
CA SER A 501 13.78 -40.42 21.09
C SER A 501 14.68 -40.02 19.91
N GLN A 502 14.93 -38.72 19.72
CA GLN A 502 15.79 -38.25 18.64
C GLN A 502 17.28 -38.50 18.92
N VAL A 503 17.74 -38.31 20.16
CA VAL A 503 19.13 -38.57 20.53
C VAL A 503 19.49 -40.04 20.40
N LYS A 504 18.55 -40.96 20.67
CA LYS A 504 18.74 -42.39 20.42
C LYS A 504 19.06 -42.64 18.95
N LYS A 505 18.25 -42.10 18.03
CA LYS A 505 18.50 -42.18 16.57
C LYS A 505 19.86 -41.60 16.18
N ILE A 506 20.26 -40.48 16.77
CA ILE A 506 21.57 -39.84 16.53
C ILE A 506 22.74 -40.69 17.05
N LYS A 507 22.58 -41.37 18.19
CA LYS A 507 23.62 -42.20 18.82
C LYS A 507 23.82 -43.54 18.10
N GLU A 508 22.72 -44.19 17.72
CA GLU A 508 22.72 -45.53 17.12
C GLU A 508 23.03 -45.50 15.62
N ALA A 509 22.98 -44.33 14.99
CA ALA A 509 23.31 -44.14 13.59
C ALA A 509 24.77 -44.52 13.27
N THR A 510 24.92 -45.47 12.34
CA THR A 510 26.20 -45.76 11.67
C THR A 510 26.14 -45.13 10.28
N ILE A 511 27.05 -44.19 10.01
CA ILE A 511 27.05 -43.43 8.76
C ILE A 511 28.16 -43.98 7.86
N THR A 512 27.77 -44.69 6.80
CA THR A 512 28.69 -45.25 5.80
C THR A 512 28.57 -44.59 4.44
N ASN A 513 27.43 -43.96 4.15
CA ASN A 513 27.16 -43.27 2.90
C ASN A 513 26.34 -41.98 3.09
N GLU A 514 26.24 -41.20 2.01
CA GLU A 514 25.58 -39.88 2.02
C GLU A 514 24.07 -39.95 2.30
N LYS A 515 23.40 -41.03 1.88
CA LYS A 515 21.96 -41.21 2.09
C LYS A 515 21.65 -41.41 3.57
N GLU A 516 22.39 -42.32 4.23
CA GLU A 516 22.31 -42.55 5.68
C GLU A 516 22.60 -41.26 6.46
N PHE A 517 23.59 -40.47 6.02
CA PHE A 517 23.86 -39.17 6.64
C PHE A 517 22.64 -38.26 6.59
N LYS A 518 22.00 -38.10 5.41
CA LYS A 518 20.85 -37.21 5.23
C LYS A 518 19.67 -37.61 6.11
N GLU A 519 19.39 -38.91 6.23
CA GLU A 519 18.32 -39.44 7.08
C GLU A 519 18.56 -39.14 8.57
N VAL A 520 19.81 -39.26 9.04
CA VAL A 520 20.16 -39.01 10.45
C VAL A 520 20.33 -37.52 10.74
N PHE A 521 20.78 -36.73 9.77
CA PHE A 521 20.94 -35.28 9.87
C PHE A 521 19.62 -34.59 10.19
N GLU A 522 18.52 -35.04 9.59
CA GLU A 522 17.17 -34.54 9.90
C GLU A 522 16.85 -34.68 11.40
N SER A 523 17.28 -35.78 12.04
CA SER A 523 17.08 -35.99 13.49
C SER A 523 17.85 -34.96 14.33
N LEU A 524 19.07 -34.58 13.92
CA LEU A 524 19.84 -33.54 14.60
C LEU A 524 19.19 -32.16 14.43
N GLU A 525 18.75 -31.82 13.22
CA GLU A 525 18.05 -30.56 12.96
C GLU A 525 16.76 -30.46 13.80
N ASN A 526 15.98 -31.54 13.82
CA ASN A 526 14.78 -31.69 14.64
C ASN A 526 15.07 -31.52 16.14
N THR A 527 16.15 -32.12 16.64
CA THR A 527 16.55 -31.98 18.05
C THR A 527 16.96 -30.55 18.39
N LEU A 528 17.72 -29.88 17.51
CA LEU A 528 18.12 -28.49 17.71
C LEU A 528 16.92 -27.53 17.63
N LYS A 529 15.96 -27.81 16.74
CA LYS A 529 14.69 -27.09 16.65
C LYS A 529 13.87 -27.27 17.92
N LEU A 530 13.82 -28.49 18.48
CA LEU A 530 13.20 -28.77 19.77
C LEU A 530 13.82 -27.91 20.88
N LEU A 531 15.15 -27.83 20.98
CA LEU A 531 15.80 -26.94 21.97
C LEU A 531 15.35 -25.48 21.82
N THR A 532 15.27 -24.99 20.58
CA THR A 532 14.85 -23.61 20.30
C THR A 532 13.38 -23.39 20.69
N ASP A 533 12.47 -24.25 20.23
CA ASP A 533 11.04 -24.16 20.51
C ASP A 533 10.74 -24.27 22.01
N TRP A 534 11.56 -24.99 22.77
CA TRP A 534 11.43 -25.18 24.22
C TRP A 534 12.31 -24.24 25.06
N ASN A 535 13.02 -23.28 24.46
CA ASN A 535 13.93 -22.33 25.13
C ASN A 535 15.08 -22.98 25.92
N LYS A 536 15.58 -24.13 25.47
CA LYS A 536 16.72 -24.83 26.07
C LYS A 536 18.03 -24.34 25.44
N ASN A 537 19.09 -24.29 26.23
CA ASN A 537 20.41 -23.84 25.76
C ASN A 537 21.23 -25.04 25.27
N VAL A 538 21.76 -24.98 24.05
CA VAL A 538 22.57 -26.06 23.44
C VAL A 538 23.78 -26.46 24.29
N THR A 539 24.33 -25.56 25.11
CA THR A 539 25.48 -25.89 25.98
C THR A 539 25.14 -26.89 27.09
N ALA A 540 23.87 -27.02 27.47
CA ALA A 540 23.41 -28.05 28.41
C ALA A 540 23.30 -29.44 27.76
N TYR A 541 23.45 -29.52 26.43
CA TYR A 541 23.30 -30.75 25.64
C TYR A 541 24.54 -30.97 24.75
N PRO A 542 25.75 -31.11 25.35
CA PRO A 542 27.03 -31.14 24.62
C PRO A 542 27.12 -32.26 23.58
N ILE A 543 26.36 -33.35 23.77
CA ILE A 543 26.32 -34.47 22.83
C ILE A 543 25.95 -34.04 21.40
N LEU A 544 25.06 -33.06 21.25
CA LEU A 544 24.63 -32.58 19.93
C LEU A 544 25.76 -31.84 19.22
N LEU A 545 26.54 -31.05 19.95
CA LEU A 545 27.69 -30.33 19.41
C LEU A 545 28.82 -31.30 19.05
N ASN A 546 29.09 -32.28 19.92
CA ASN A 546 30.09 -33.31 19.67
C ASN A 546 29.74 -34.15 18.44
N LYS A 547 28.48 -34.56 18.30
CA LYS A 547 28.02 -35.30 17.11
C LYS A 547 28.07 -34.46 15.85
N LEU A 548 27.68 -33.19 15.91
CA LEU A 548 27.84 -32.28 14.77
C LEU A 548 29.31 -32.15 14.34
N GLN A 549 30.25 -32.05 15.29
CA GLN A 549 31.69 -32.01 14.99
C GLN A 549 32.21 -33.32 14.37
N GLU A 550 31.79 -34.46 14.92
CA GLU A 550 32.10 -35.79 14.37
C GLU A 550 31.61 -35.90 12.91
N TRP A 551 30.38 -35.49 12.65
CA TRP A 551 29.76 -35.53 11.34
C TRP A 551 30.38 -34.55 10.34
N ILE A 552 30.78 -33.36 10.79
CA ILE A 552 31.56 -32.44 9.96
C ILE A 552 32.90 -33.07 9.55
N LYS A 553 33.54 -33.87 10.41
CA LYS A 553 34.76 -34.61 10.03
C LYS A 553 34.47 -35.67 8.98
N ILE A 554 33.36 -36.41 9.12
CA ILE A 554 32.90 -37.41 8.13
C ILE A 554 32.66 -36.75 6.77
N ILE A 555 31.89 -35.64 6.73
CA ILE A 555 31.65 -34.89 5.50
C ILE A 555 32.97 -34.46 4.84
N LYS A 556 33.92 -33.96 5.62
CA LYS A 556 35.25 -33.57 5.11
C LYS A 556 36.02 -34.77 4.56
N GLN A 557 35.95 -35.92 5.22
CA GLN A 557 36.67 -37.14 4.82
C GLN A 557 36.16 -37.69 3.49
N PHE A 558 34.84 -37.65 3.26
CA PHE A 558 34.21 -38.18 2.05
C PHE A 558 33.87 -37.13 0.98
N ASP A 559 34.16 -35.84 1.21
CA ASP A 559 33.87 -34.68 0.33
C ASP A 559 32.39 -34.62 -0.11
N TRP A 560 31.45 -34.94 0.79
CA TRP A 560 30.01 -34.90 0.49
C TRP A 560 29.47 -33.47 0.36
N ASP A 561 28.65 -33.24 -0.68
CA ASP A 561 28.01 -31.94 -0.93
C ASP A 561 26.65 -31.85 -0.21
N ILE A 562 26.69 -31.54 1.08
CA ILE A 562 25.50 -31.45 1.95
C ILE A 562 25.33 -30.04 2.48
N ASP A 563 24.13 -29.46 2.32
CA ASP A 563 23.80 -28.15 2.87
C ASP A 563 23.49 -28.25 4.37
N LEU A 564 24.40 -27.74 5.21
CA LEU A 564 24.25 -27.67 6.67
C LEU A 564 23.80 -26.28 7.15
N SER A 565 23.36 -25.41 6.23
CA SER A 565 23.06 -24.01 6.54
C SER A 565 21.84 -23.86 7.45
N SER A 566 20.93 -24.84 7.48
CA SER A 566 19.77 -24.88 8.37
C SER A 566 20.20 -24.82 9.84
N ILE A 567 21.19 -25.63 10.22
CA ILE A 567 21.75 -25.67 11.58
C ILE A 567 22.44 -24.35 11.94
N TYR A 568 23.31 -23.83 11.06
CA TYR A 568 24.06 -22.60 11.34
C TYR A 568 23.14 -21.37 11.49
N ASN A 569 22.02 -21.37 10.78
CA ASN A 569 21.07 -20.27 10.77
C ASN A 569 19.93 -20.40 11.79
N LEU A 570 19.73 -21.57 12.39
CA LEU A 570 18.65 -21.86 13.33
C LEU A 570 18.59 -20.88 14.50
N HIS A 571 19.73 -20.64 15.19
CA HIS A 571 19.78 -19.74 16.33
C HIS A 571 21.11 -18.96 16.43
N LYS A 572 21.06 -17.63 16.22
CA LYS A 572 22.26 -16.78 16.10
C LYS A 572 23.26 -16.90 17.26
N PRO A 573 22.85 -16.94 18.55
CA PRO A 573 23.78 -17.11 19.67
C PRO A 573 24.65 -18.36 19.64
N TRP A 574 24.24 -19.41 18.92
CA TRP A 574 24.99 -20.67 18.85
C TRP A 574 26.18 -20.62 17.90
N ARG A 575 26.19 -19.66 16.96
CA ARG A 575 27.27 -19.52 15.95
C ARG A 575 28.66 -19.34 16.54
N LYS A 576 28.77 -18.82 17.77
CA LYS A 576 30.07 -18.68 18.45
C LYS A 576 30.69 -20.03 18.81
N TYR A 577 29.88 -21.06 19.03
CA TYR A 577 30.35 -22.44 19.31
C TYR A 577 30.63 -23.23 18.02
N LEU A 578 30.16 -22.71 16.88
CA LEU A 578 30.29 -23.30 15.55
C LEU A 578 31.24 -22.49 14.65
N PHE A 579 32.06 -21.62 15.25
CA PHE A 579 32.84 -20.65 14.49
C PHE A 579 33.91 -21.32 13.63
N ASP A 580 34.66 -22.27 14.18
CA ASP A 580 35.77 -22.92 13.49
C ASP A 580 35.31 -23.75 12.28
N ASP A 581 34.06 -24.26 12.32
CA ASP A 581 33.45 -25.02 11.23
C ASP A 581 32.50 -24.20 10.35
N SER A 582 32.45 -22.87 10.54
CA SER A 582 31.46 -22.01 9.88
C SER A 582 31.52 -22.03 8.34
N PHE A 583 32.69 -22.28 7.74
CA PHE A 583 32.83 -22.43 6.29
C PHE A 583 32.28 -23.75 5.75
N ILE A 584 32.33 -24.83 6.53
CA ILE A 584 31.68 -26.10 6.14
C ILE A 584 30.17 -25.95 6.31
N LEU A 585 29.76 -25.36 7.43
CA LEU A 585 28.35 -25.23 7.77
C LEU A 585 27.58 -24.28 6.84
N TYR A 586 28.19 -23.16 6.47
CA TYR A 586 27.53 -22.15 5.64
C TYR A 586 28.54 -21.29 4.87
N PRO A 587 29.16 -21.83 3.78
CA PRO A 587 30.16 -21.12 2.99
C PRO A 587 29.55 -19.86 2.35
N SER A 588 29.76 -18.71 2.98
CA SER A 588 29.06 -17.47 2.62
C SER A 588 29.88 -16.21 2.90
N GLN A 589 29.52 -15.12 2.22
CA GLN A 589 30.16 -13.81 2.39
C GLN A 589 30.14 -13.29 3.85
N PRO A 590 29.06 -13.47 4.65
CA PRO A 590 29.07 -13.13 6.07
C PRO A 590 30.11 -13.91 6.90
N VAL A 591 30.34 -15.19 6.58
CA VAL A 591 31.35 -16.02 7.25
C VAL A 591 32.75 -15.50 6.93
N MET A 592 33.03 -15.14 5.68
CA MET A 592 34.31 -14.49 5.31
C MET A 592 34.56 -13.19 6.07
N LEU A 593 33.54 -12.35 6.28
CA LEU A 593 33.68 -11.15 7.11
C LEU A 593 33.95 -11.46 8.58
N ASN A 594 33.36 -12.53 9.12
CA ASN A 594 33.62 -12.95 10.49
C ASN A 594 35.01 -13.55 10.64
N ALA A 595 35.51 -14.30 9.65
CA ALA A 595 36.90 -14.75 9.58
C ALA A 595 37.86 -13.55 9.66
N LEU A 596 37.69 -12.53 8.82
CA LEU A 596 38.52 -11.30 8.89
C LEU A 596 38.46 -10.59 10.26
N LYS A 597 37.32 -10.69 10.98
CA LYS A 597 37.16 -10.05 12.29
C LYS A 597 37.81 -10.82 13.43
N HIS A 598 37.90 -12.14 13.34
CA HIS A 598 38.25 -13.01 14.47
C HIS A 598 39.49 -13.88 14.20
N ASN A 599 39.56 -14.52 13.03
CA ASN A 599 40.69 -15.37 12.63
C ASN A 599 40.83 -15.36 11.09
N GLN A 600 41.75 -14.54 10.57
CA GLN A 600 41.94 -14.40 9.12
C GLN A 600 42.46 -15.68 8.46
N ASN A 601 43.19 -16.52 9.20
CA ASN A 601 43.84 -17.72 8.66
C ASN A 601 42.80 -18.74 8.16
N MET A 602 41.55 -18.66 8.66
CA MET A 602 40.43 -19.44 8.14
C MET A 602 40.21 -19.26 6.65
N LEU A 603 40.52 -18.09 6.08
CA LEU A 603 40.40 -17.87 4.64
C LEU A 603 41.34 -18.76 3.83
N ASN A 604 42.53 -19.04 4.37
CA ASN A 604 43.51 -19.92 3.75
C ASN A 604 43.22 -21.40 4.08
N MET A 605 42.82 -21.70 5.32
CA MET A 605 42.44 -23.07 5.71
C MET A 605 41.27 -23.60 4.87
N PHE A 606 40.31 -22.75 4.52
CA PHE A 606 39.14 -23.10 3.70
C PHE A 606 39.24 -22.55 2.28
N LYS A 607 40.44 -22.55 1.68
CA LYS A 607 40.69 -21.93 0.36
C LYS A 607 39.72 -22.42 -0.73
N LYS A 608 39.41 -23.72 -0.81
CA LYS A 608 38.43 -24.28 -1.78
C LYS A 608 37.07 -23.59 -1.67
N SER A 609 36.47 -23.58 -0.48
CA SER A 609 35.18 -22.94 -0.21
C SER A 609 35.22 -21.43 -0.41
N VAL A 610 36.31 -20.79 0.02
CA VAL A 610 36.53 -19.35 -0.19
C VAL A 610 36.60 -19.02 -1.67
N ASP A 611 37.31 -19.81 -2.47
CA ASP A 611 37.43 -19.62 -3.91
C ASP A 611 36.08 -19.83 -4.62
N CYS A 612 35.28 -20.83 -4.22
CA CYS A 612 33.91 -20.99 -4.71
C CYS A 612 33.09 -19.70 -4.50
N ILE A 613 33.17 -19.09 -3.31
CA ILE A 613 32.47 -17.82 -3.03
C ILE A 613 33.12 -16.66 -3.80
N ARG A 614 34.46 -16.65 -3.93
CA ARG A 614 35.22 -15.58 -4.59
C ARG A 614 34.90 -15.41 -6.07
N TYR A 615 34.55 -16.50 -6.73
CA TYR A 615 34.29 -16.56 -8.16
C TYR A 615 32.81 -16.77 -8.51
N ASP A 616 31.91 -16.82 -7.53
CA ASP A 616 30.46 -16.87 -7.77
C ASP A 616 29.91 -15.49 -8.19
N GLU A 617 29.38 -15.43 -9.41
CA GLU A 617 28.76 -14.22 -9.97
C GLU A 617 27.50 -13.73 -9.25
N LYS A 618 26.83 -14.60 -8.49
CA LYS A 618 25.60 -14.29 -7.74
C LYS A 618 25.92 -13.59 -6.42
N ILE A 619 27.15 -13.70 -5.92
CA ILE A 619 27.55 -13.21 -4.60
C ILE A 619 28.29 -11.86 -4.73
N SER A 620 27.86 -10.86 -3.95
CA SER A 620 28.55 -9.57 -3.88
C SER A 620 29.60 -9.55 -2.78
N LEU A 621 30.89 -9.59 -3.18
CA LEU A 621 32.03 -9.54 -2.25
C LEU A 621 32.46 -8.12 -1.85
N LEU A 622 31.74 -7.09 -2.29
CA LEU A 622 32.12 -5.69 -2.07
C LEU A 622 32.48 -5.37 -0.60
N PRO A 623 31.75 -5.85 0.43
CA PRO A 623 32.11 -5.58 1.82
C PRO A 623 33.43 -6.22 2.25
N VAL A 624 33.72 -7.45 1.78
CA VAL A 624 34.96 -8.18 2.09
C VAL A 624 36.13 -7.47 1.41
N LEU A 625 36.04 -7.25 0.10
CA LEU A 625 37.09 -6.60 -0.68
C LEU A 625 37.42 -5.19 -0.17
N SER A 626 36.40 -4.44 0.26
CA SER A 626 36.62 -3.13 0.89
C SER A 626 37.40 -3.23 2.20
N LYS A 627 37.19 -4.29 3.00
CA LYS A 627 37.96 -4.53 4.22
C LYS A 627 39.38 -4.96 3.93
N LEU A 628 39.58 -5.81 2.92
CA LEU A 628 40.90 -6.20 2.45
C LEU A 628 41.70 -4.99 2.00
N LYS A 629 41.16 -4.19 1.07
CA LYS A 629 41.83 -2.97 0.57
C LYS A 629 42.24 -2.01 1.68
N ILE A 630 41.36 -1.79 2.66
CA ILE A 630 41.64 -0.80 3.73
C ILE A 630 42.59 -1.38 4.78
N TYR A 631 42.32 -2.56 5.32
CA TYR A 631 43.00 -3.04 6.53
C TYR A 631 44.07 -4.09 6.25
N TYR A 632 44.11 -4.68 5.06
CA TYR A 632 45.02 -5.77 4.65
C TYR A 632 45.67 -5.48 3.30
N ALA A 633 45.93 -4.20 3.00
CA ALA A 633 46.44 -3.72 1.72
C ALA A 633 47.70 -4.48 1.27
N ASP A 634 48.67 -4.65 2.18
CA ASP A 634 49.98 -5.21 1.87
C ASP A 634 50.05 -6.75 1.93
N THR A 635 48.95 -7.41 2.32
CA THR A 635 48.87 -8.87 2.51
C THR A 635 47.77 -9.46 1.62
N LEU A 636 46.64 -9.85 2.22
CA LEU A 636 45.52 -10.51 1.54
C LEU A 636 44.99 -9.73 0.32
N ALA A 637 44.96 -8.39 0.40
CA ALA A 637 44.48 -7.59 -0.73
C ALA A 637 45.43 -7.67 -1.94
N LYS A 638 46.74 -7.63 -1.70
CA LYS A 638 47.77 -7.77 -2.75
C LYS A 638 47.75 -9.18 -3.35
N GLU A 639 47.68 -10.21 -2.52
CA GLU A 639 47.55 -11.61 -2.95
C GLU A 639 46.33 -11.80 -3.85
N TRP A 640 45.16 -11.36 -3.41
CA TRP A 640 43.93 -11.51 -4.19
C TRP A 640 43.94 -10.67 -5.46
N THR A 641 44.56 -9.49 -5.43
CA THR A 641 44.73 -8.65 -6.63
C THR A 641 45.54 -9.38 -7.68
N ASN A 642 46.67 -9.97 -7.30
CA ASN A 642 47.52 -10.72 -8.21
C ASN A 642 46.80 -11.95 -8.79
N GLU A 643 46.07 -12.70 -7.96
CA GLU A 643 45.27 -13.84 -8.41
C GLU A 643 44.13 -13.40 -9.36
N TYR A 644 43.48 -12.25 -9.12
CA TYR A 644 42.47 -11.74 -10.06
C TYR A 644 43.10 -11.26 -11.37
N LEU A 645 44.27 -10.62 -11.34
CA LEU A 645 44.99 -10.17 -12.53
C LEU A 645 45.40 -11.36 -13.40
N SER A 646 45.92 -12.45 -12.82
CA SER A 646 46.32 -13.65 -13.57
C SER A 646 45.14 -14.33 -14.26
N ARG A 647 43.91 -14.13 -13.75
CA ARG A 647 42.68 -14.74 -14.26
C ARG A 647 41.88 -13.84 -15.21
N LEU A 648 42.36 -12.64 -15.52
CA LEU A 648 41.62 -11.69 -16.39
C LEU A 648 41.35 -12.27 -17.79
N ASN A 649 42.29 -13.06 -18.29
CA ASN A 649 42.22 -13.71 -19.60
C ASN A 649 41.61 -15.14 -19.55
N GLU A 650 41.12 -15.60 -18.40
CA GLU A 650 40.44 -16.90 -18.30
C GLU A 650 38.99 -16.80 -18.78
N PRO A 651 38.54 -17.58 -19.77
CA PRO A 651 37.19 -17.47 -20.32
C PRO A 651 36.10 -17.70 -19.25
N GLY A 652 35.10 -16.82 -19.22
CA GLY A 652 33.91 -16.96 -18.38
C GLY A 652 34.02 -16.40 -16.96
N LYS A 653 35.15 -15.80 -16.56
CA LYS A 653 35.35 -15.24 -15.20
C LYS A 653 35.46 -13.71 -15.14
N GLN A 654 35.45 -13.04 -16.29
CA GLN A 654 35.73 -11.60 -16.46
C GLN A 654 34.85 -10.73 -15.55
N LYS A 655 33.57 -11.10 -15.38
CA LYS A 655 32.61 -10.33 -14.57
C LYS A 655 33.07 -10.17 -13.13
N VAL A 656 33.37 -11.27 -12.45
CA VAL A 656 33.76 -11.28 -11.03
C VAL A 656 35.16 -10.71 -10.86
N VAL A 657 36.08 -11.06 -11.75
CA VAL A 657 37.46 -10.57 -11.77
C VAL A 657 37.48 -9.04 -11.87
N ILE A 658 36.88 -8.45 -12.90
CA ILE A 658 36.89 -7.00 -13.13
C ILE A 658 36.11 -6.27 -12.03
N GLN A 659 34.99 -6.83 -11.56
CA GLN A 659 34.28 -6.30 -10.41
C GLN A 659 35.18 -6.23 -9.17
N SER A 660 35.97 -7.27 -8.91
CA SER A 660 36.84 -7.33 -7.74
C SER A 660 38.04 -6.38 -7.87
N LEU A 661 38.67 -6.35 -9.04
CA LEU A 661 39.75 -5.42 -9.37
C LEU A 661 39.31 -3.96 -9.28
N SER A 662 38.06 -3.64 -9.66
CA SER A 662 37.50 -2.27 -9.53
C SER A 662 37.42 -1.77 -8.09
N VAL A 663 37.48 -2.68 -7.12
CA VAL A 663 37.53 -2.34 -5.70
C VAL A 663 38.97 -2.30 -5.22
N LEU A 664 39.75 -3.35 -5.49
CA LEU A 664 41.09 -3.56 -4.92
C LEU A 664 42.15 -2.63 -5.50
N LEU A 665 42.19 -2.41 -6.81
CA LEU A 665 43.22 -1.60 -7.47
C LEU A 665 43.10 -0.11 -7.14
N SER A 666 44.21 0.62 -7.33
CA SER A 666 44.20 2.08 -7.37
C SER A 666 43.44 2.57 -8.61
N GLN A 667 43.06 3.85 -8.61
CA GLN A 667 42.41 4.43 -9.79
C GLN A 667 43.31 4.35 -11.03
N LYS A 668 44.60 4.68 -10.87
CA LYS A 668 45.55 4.70 -11.97
C LYS A 668 45.71 3.31 -12.58
N ASP A 669 46.01 2.31 -11.76
CA ASP A 669 46.25 0.94 -12.23
C ASP A 669 45.02 0.34 -12.91
N PHE A 670 43.84 0.55 -12.34
CA PHE A 670 42.60 0.06 -12.95
C PHE A 670 42.34 0.71 -14.32
N LEU A 671 42.54 2.02 -14.43
CA LEU A 671 42.33 2.75 -15.69
C LEU A 671 43.36 2.35 -16.74
N ASP A 672 44.61 2.11 -16.37
CA ASP A 672 45.66 1.71 -17.31
C ASP A 672 45.41 0.30 -17.88
N ILE A 673 44.83 -0.60 -17.09
CA ILE A 673 44.33 -1.89 -17.60
C ILE A 673 43.11 -1.68 -18.49
N ALA A 674 42.12 -0.89 -18.04
CA ALA A 674 40.87 -0.67 -18.77
C ALA A 674 41.09 -0.05 -20.16
N LYS A 675 42.08 0.86 -20.31
CA LYS A 675 42.44 1.48 -21.59
C LYS A 675 42.73 0.45 -22.70
N LYS A 676 43.32 -0.70 -22.35
CA LYS A 676 43.66 -1.77 -23.30
C LYS A 676 42.42 -2.39 -23.96
N TYR A 677 41.27 -2.31 -23.29
CA TYR A 677 40.00 -2.89 -23.73
C TYR A 677 39.01 -1.81 -24.19
N VAL A 678 39.48 -0.61 -24.57
CA VAL A 678 38.57 0.42 -25.09
C VAL A 678 38.14 0.04 -26.51
N PRO A 679 36.83 0.03 -26.81
CA PRO A 679 36.36 -0.33 -28.15
C PRO A 679 36.83 0.69 -29.19
N GLN A 680 37.40 0.16 -30.28
CA GLN A 680 37.83 0.95 -31.44
C GLN A 680 36.65 1.24 -32.39
N GLU A 681 35.75 0.26 -32.55
CA GLU A 681 34.57 0.36 -33.40
C GLU A 681 33.30 0.76 -32.63
N THR A 682 32.28 1.19 -33.36
CA THR A 682 30.97 1.57 -32.78
C THR A 682 29.93 0.45 -32.81
N LYS A 683 30.11 -0.57 -33.66
CA LYS A 683 29.21 -1.73 -33.76
C LYS A 683 29.94 -2.98 -33.26
N ILE A 684 29.18 -3.92 -32.68
CA ILE A 684 29.72 -5.22 -32.28
C ILE A 684 29.47 -6.22 -33.42
N ASN A 685 30.54 -6.78 -34.00
CA ASN A 685 30.42 -7.91 -34.91
C ASN A 685 30.43 -9.23 -34.12
N TRP A 686 29.24 -9.72 -33.77
CA TRP A 686 29.09 -10.92 -32.95
C TRP A 686 29.67 -12.19 -33.57
N GLU A 687 29.81 -12.27 -34.91
CA GLU A 687 30.34 -13.44 -35.60
C GLU A 687 31.87 -13.53 -35.53
N LYS A 688 32.56 -12.38 -35.39
CA LYS A 688 34.03 -12.29 -35.40
C LYS A 688 34.62 -11.82 -34.07
N ALA A 689 33.79 -11.49 -33.10
CA ALA A 689 34.21 -10.91 -31.83
C ALA A 689 34.90 -11.95 -30.93
N ASP A 690 36.10 -11.61 -30.43
CA ASP A 690 36.70 -12.33 -29.31
C ASP A 690 35.80 -12.16 -28.07
N LYS A 691 35.32 -13.30 -27.55
CA LYS A 691 34.42 -13.35 -26.40
C LYS A 691 35.05 -12.76 -25.14
N ILE A 692 36.33 -13.04 -24.87
CA ILE A 692 37.04 -12.52 -23.70
C ILE A 692 37.20 -11.01 -23.82
N GLU A 693 37.60 -10.53 -24.99
CA GLU A 693 37.74 -9.08 -25.23
C GLU A 693 36.40 -8.35 -25.05
N CYS A 694 35.32 -8.88 -25.63
CA CYS A 694 33.97 -8.34 -25.49
C CYS A 694 33.48 -8.34 -24.04
N ASP A 695 33.73 -9.41 -23.29
CA ASP A 695 33.36 -9.49 -21.88
C ASP A 695 34.18 -8.49 -21.05
N CYS A 696 35.48 -8.35 -21.31
CA CYS A 696 36.32 -7.33 -20.70
C CYS A 696 35.78 -5.92 -20.99
N GLN A 697 35.55 -5.57 -22.25
CA GLN A 697 34.95 -4.30 -22.69
C GLN A 697 33.64 -4.01 -21.92
N ARG A 698 32.74 -5.00 -21.87
CA ARG A 698 31.46 -4.90 -21.15
C ARG A 698 31.64 -4.66 -19.65
N TYR A 699 32.49 -5.44 -18.98
CA TYR A 699 32.59 -5.41 -17.53
C TYR A 699 33.46 -4.27 -17.01
N PHE A 700 34.47 -3.82 -17.75
CA PHE A 700 35.18 -2.57 -17.44
C PHE A 700 34.22 -1.38 -17.55
N ALA A 701 33.48 -1.28 -18.67
CA ALA A 701 32.47 -0.23 -18.87
C ALA A 701 31.44 -0.19 -17.73
N ASN A 702 30.98 -1.34 -17.26
CA ASN A 702 29.94 -1.45 -16.23
C ASN A 702 30.46 -1.20 -14.79
N ASN A 703 31.75 -1.35 -14.52
CA ASN A 703 32.30 -1.29 -13.15
C ASN A 703 33.22 -0.10 -12.85
N ILE A 704 33.66 0.67 -13.85
CA ILE A 704 34.59 1.80 -13.67
C ILE A 704 34.14 2.81 -12.58
N HIS A 705 32.83 3.02 -12.39
CA HIS A 705 32.28 3.92 -11.37
C HIS A 705 32.49 3.48 -9.90
N ARG A 706 32.98 2.24 -9.68
CA ARG A 706 33.26 1.65 -8.37
C ARG A 706 34.66 1.96 -7.86
N VAL A 707 35.56 2.31 -8.78
CA VAL A 707 36.95 2.65 -8.51
C VAL A 707 37.05 3.86 -7.59
N ARG A 708 38.09 3.86 -6.75
CA ARG A 708 38.38 4.90 -5.76
C ARG A 708 39.79 5.46 -5.96
N PRO A 709 39.95 6.81 -6.01
CA PRO A 709 38.90 7.84 -6.03
C PRO A 709 38.00 7.73 -7.27
N LEU A 710 36.88 8.47 -7.31
CA LEU A 710 35.96 8.43 -8.44
C LEU A 710 36.67 8.80 -9.75
N PRO A 711 36.64 7.95 -10.81
CA PRO A 711 37.26 8.26 -12.09
C PRO A 711 36.69 9.51 -12.76
N PRO A 712 37.50 10.21 -13.58
CA PRO A 712 36.99 11.29 -14.42
C PRO A 712 35.92 10.75 -15.35
N THR A 713 34.88 11.56 -15.63
CA THR A 713 33.74 11.12 -16.46
C THR A 713 34.21 10.69 -17.86
N ASP A 714 35.25 11.34 -18.39
CA ASP A 714 35.83 11.02 -19.70
C ASP A 714 36.31 9.55 -19.79
N ALA A 715 36.77 8.96 -18.68
CA ALA A 715 37.16 7.55 -18.65
C ALA A 715 35.97 6.60 -18.86
N VAL A 716 34.77 7.01 -18.43
CA VAL A 716 33.54 6.26 -18.69
C VAL A 716 33.12 6.41 -20.15
N LEU A 717 33.37 7.59 -20.74
CA LEU A 717 33.02 7.88 -22.13
C LEU A 717 33.86 7.09 -23.14
N TRP A 718 35.04 6.61 -22.76
CA TRP A 718 35.83 5.68 -23.59
C TRP A 718 35.00 4.48 -24.09
N PHE A 719 34.12 3.96 -23.23
CA PHE A 719 33.27 2.79 -23.52
C PHE A 719 31.86 3.16 -24.00
N ALA A 720 31.50 4.45 -24.01
CA ALA A 720 30.16 4.92 -24.33
C ALA A 720 29.95 5.14 -25.85
N LYS A 721 30.44 4.22 -26.69
CA LYS A 721 30.41 4.31 -28.15
C LYS A 721 29.43 3.30 -28.76
N GLY A 722 28.56 3.76 -29.66
CA GLY A 722 27.59 2.93 -30.41
C GLY A 722 26.91 1.84 -29.57
N ASP A 723 27.08 0.57 -29.94
CA ASP A 723 26.46 -0.60 -29.28
C ASP A 723 26.96 -0.85 -27.86
N TYR A 724 28.18 -0.39 -27.53
CA TYR A 724 28.80 -0.55 -26.20
C TYR A 724 28.22 0.39 -25.16
N LEU A 725 27.51 1.45 -25.56
CA LEU A 725 26.88 2.41 -24.66
C LEU A 725 26.03 1.72 -23.59
N LYS A 726 25.28 0.67 -23.98
CA LYS A 726 24.40 -0.10 -23.07
C LYS A 726 25.16 -0.68 -21.87
N PHE A 727 26.44 -0.97 -22.01
CA PHE A 727 27.30 -1.47 -20.93
C PHE A 727 27.84 -0.34 -20.04
N ALA A 728 28.08 0.85 -20.61
CA ALA A 728 28.59 2.02 -19.90
C ALA A 728 27.49 2.82 -19.15
N VAL A 729 26.21 2.68 -19.49
CA VAL A 729 25.10 3.48 -18.93
C VAL A 729 25.08 3.46 -17.40
N THR A 730 25.27 2.28 -16.77
CA THR A 730 25.29 2.15 -15.31
C THR A 730 26.38 3.01 -14.69
N SER A 731 27.61 2.88 -15.21
CA SER A 731 28.74 3.66 -14.74
C SER A 731 28.58 5.15 -15.02
N LEU A 732 28.06 5.52 -16.19
CA LEU A 732 27.84 6.90 -16.56
C LEU A 732 26.87 7.57 -15.58
N ASN A 733 25.71 6.95 -15.34
CA ASN A 733 24.72 7.47 -14.39
C ASN A 733 25.30 7.52 -12.97
N ALA A 734 26.05 6.50 -12.54
CA ALA A 734 26.62 6.44 -11.20
C ALA A 734 27.73 7.49 -10.98
N THR A 735 28.59 7.73 -11.97
CA THR A 735 29.63 8.76 -11.92
C THR A 735 28.99 10.14 -11.91
N LEU A 736 28.11 10.45 -12.88
CA LEU A 736 27.42 11.75 -12.96
C LEU A 736 26.59 12.07 -11.71
N ALA A 737 25.99 11.06 -11.08
CA ALA A 737 25.27 11.24 -9.81
C ALA A 737 26.18 11.63 -8.64
N LYS A 738 27.49 11.35 -8.71
CA LYS A 738 28.47 11.65 -7.67
C LYS A 738 29.24 12.95 -7.91
N VAL A 739 29.47 13.35 -9.16
CA VAL A 739 30.22 14.55 -9.57
C VAL A 739 29.74 15.83 -8.83
N SER A 740 30.64 16.79 -8.60
CA SER A 740 30.36 18.10 -7.96
C SER A 740 29.37 18.95 -8.78
N HIS A 741 28.89 20.09 -8.27
CA HIS A 741 28.05 20.97 -9.08
C HIS A 741 28.86 21.66 -10.19
N VAL A 742 30.09 22.06 -9.88
CA VAL A 742 30.98 22.79 -10.80
C VAL A 742 31.30 21.93 -12.02
N ASP A 743 31.80 20.72 -11.79
CA ASP A 743 32.18 19.80 -12.87
C ASP A 743 30.97 19.30 -13.70
N ARG A 744 29.76 19.35 -13.12
CA ARG A 744 28.55 18.86 -13.79
C ARG A 744 28.19 19.68 -15.03
N GLU A 745 28.38 20.99 -15.00
CA GLU A 745 28.00 21.85 -16.13
C GLU A 745 28.85 21.53 -17.36
N GLU A 746 30.16 21.37 -17.18
CA GLU A 746 31.10 20.97 -18.23
C GLU A 746 30.67 19.63 -18.88
N TYR A 747 30.40 18.61 -18.06
CA TYR A 747 30.01 17.30 -18.57
C TYR A 747 28.63 17.27 -19.19
N ILE A 748 27.67 18.08 -18.71
CA ILE A 748 26.35 18.18 -19.34
C ILE A 748 26.49 18.78 -20.74
N SER A 749 27.29 19.84 -20.91
CA SER A 749 27.56 20.42 -22.22
C SER A 749 28.20 19.41 -23.17
N LYS A 750 29.22 18.67 -22.71
CA LYS A 750 29.83 17.57 -23.49
C LYS A 750 28.80 16.52 -23.88
N LEU A 751 27.95 16.07 -22.95
CA LEU A 751 26.93 15.04 -23.20
C LEU A 751 25.76 15.49 -24.07
N ILE A 752 25.62 16.79 -24.35
CA ILE A 752 24.55 17.31 -25.20
C ILE A 752 24.99 17.37 -26.67
N SER A 753 26.29 17.42 -26.95
CA SER A 753 26.85 17.44 -28.30
C SER A 753 27.23 16.06 -28.87
N VAL A 754 27.05 15.00 -28.09
CA VAL A 754 27.32 13.60 -28.50
C VAL A 754 26.18 12.96 -29.29
N PRO A 755 26.38 11.75 -29.89
CA PRO A 755 25.34 11.04 -30.63
C PRO A 755 24.06 10.74 -29.81
N VAL A 756 22.95 10.59 -30.55
CA VAL A 756 21.55 10.54 -30.07
C VAL A 756 21.34 9.76 -28.77
N SER A 757 21.87 8.54 -28.66
CA SER A 757 21.61 7.69 -27.48
C SER A 757 22.24 8.27 -26.21
N LEU A 758 23.47 8.77 -26.27
CA LEU A 758 24.16 9.39 -25.15
C LEU A 758 23.62 10.81 -24.89
N GLN A 759 23.20 11.52 -25.96
CA GLN A 759 22.53 12.82 -25.86
C GLN A 759 21.25 12.78 -25.03
N LYS A 760 20.45 11.71 -25.17
CA LYS A 760 19.26 11.49 -24.31
C LYS A 760 19.61 11.44 -22.82
N HIS A 761 20.77 10.91 -22.46
CA HIS A 761 21.26 10.91 -21.08
C HIS A 761 21.69 12.31 -20.64
N GLY A 762 22.41 13.05 -21.49
CA GLY A 762 22.75 14.46 -21.29
C GLY A 762 21.52 15.31 -21.00
N ILE A 763 20.46 15.19 -21.80
CA ILE A 763 19.18 15.91 -21.64
C ILE A 763 18.52 15.60 -20.29
N ARG A 764 18.42 14.31 -19.92
CA ARG A 764 17.85 13.90 -18.62
C ARG A 764 18.67 14.45 -17.45
N MET A 765 19.99 14.55 -17.60
CA MET A 765 20.88 15.10 -16.58
C MET A 765 20.77 16.61 -16.47
N ALA A 766 20.71 17.33 -17.60
CA ALA A 766 20.48 18.77 -17.64
C ALA A 766 19.23 19.15 -16.83
N ILE A 767 18.14 18.41 -17.01
CA ILE A 767 16.89 18.58 -16.26
C ILE A 767 17.04 18.33 -14.77
N ALA A 768 17.74 17.26 -14.41
CA ALA A 768 17.89 16.88 -13.01
C ALA A 768 18.81 17.83 -12.25
N LYS A 769 19.68 18.59 -12.94
CA LYS A 769 20.85 19.24 -12.32
C LYS A 769 21.03 20.72 -12.65
N LEU A 770 20.50 21.24 -13.75
CA LEU A 770 20.60 22.66 -14.12
C LEU A 770 19.39 23.45 -13.61
N THR A 771 19.56 24.77 -13.51
CA THR A 771 18.46 25.70 -13.26
C THR A 771 17.63 25.90 -14.52
N ILE A 772 16.37 26.32 -14.38
CA ILE A 772 15.47 26.56 -15.52
C ILE A 772 16.04 27.65 -16.43
N GLU A 773 16.68 28.66 -15.85
CA GLU A 773 17.30 29.77 -16.58
C GLU A 773 18.41 29.31 -17.52
N LYS A 774 19.21 28.32 -17.10
CA LYS A 774 20.24 27.70 -17.95
C LYS A 774 19.69 26.65 -18.91
N LEU A 775 18.62 25.96 -18.50
CA LEU A 775 18.04 24.85 -19.26
C LEU A 775 17.34 25.31 -20.54
N ILE A 776 16.61 26.43 -20.49
CA ILE A 776 15.83 26.95 -21.62
C ILE A 776 16.68 27.17 -22.87
N PRO A 777 17.75 27.99 -22.85
CA PRO A 777 18.53 28.26 -24.06
C PRO A 777 19.15 26.98 -24.63
N ILE A 778 19.63 26.08 -23.77
CA ILE A 778 20.18 24.78 -24.19
C ILE A 778 19.12 23.96 -24.94
N PHE A 779 17.89 23.91 -24.43
CA PHE A 779 16.84 23.05 -24.98
C PHE A 779 16.26 23.62 -26.27
N GLU A 780 16.13 24.94 -26.38
CA GLU A 780 15.75 25.64 -27.61
C GLU A 780 16.78 25.37 -28.71
N THR A 781 18.08 25.56 -28.43
CA THR A 781 19.16 25.26 -29.40
C THR A 781 19.17 23.79 -29.84
N ILE A 782 18.96 22.83 -28.92
CA ILE A 782 18.88 21.41 -29.31
C ILE A 782 17.65 21.16 -30.20
N TRP A 783 16.51 21.72 -29.85
CA TRP A 783 15.26 21.52 -30.60
C TRP A 783 15.37 22.02 -32.05
N GLU A 784 15.96 23.20 -32.23
CA GLU A 784 16.20 23.83 -33.53
C GLU A 784 17.22 23.06 -34.37
N SER A 785 18.34 22.66 -33.76
CA SER A 785 19.43 21.97 -34.46
C SER A 785 19.12 20.49 -34.80
N THR A 786 18.21 19.82 -34.07
CA THR A 786 17.95 18.39 -34.26
C THR A 786 16.68 18.10 -35.05
N LYS A 787 16.78 17.23 -36.06
CA LYS A 787 15.63 16.58 -36.72
C LYS A 787 15.29 15.21 -36.10
N ASN A 788 16.02 14.75 -35.08
CA ASN A 788 15.83 13.42 -34.51
C ASN A 788 14.57 13.34 -33.64
N SER A 789 13.57 12.55 -34.07
CA SER A 789 12.28 12.40 -33.38
C SER A 789 12.40 11.93 -31.92
N SER A 790 13.39 11.08 -31.62
CA SER A 790 13.59 10.59 -30.27
C SER A 790 14.18 11.63 -29.32
N ILE A 791 15.02 12.55 -29.83
CA ILE A 791 15.55 13.68 -29.04
C ILE A 791 14.43 14.68 -28.74
N ARG A 792 13.67 15.08 -29.77
CA ARG A 792 12.49 15.94 -29.59
C ARG A 792 11.49 15.34 -28.60
N THR A 793 11.23 14.04 -28.69
CA THR A 793 10.34 13.35 -27.76
C THR A 793 10.85 13.41 -26.31
N ILE A 794 12.15 13.16 -26.06
CA ILE A 794 12.66 13.22 -24.69
C ILE A 794 12.61 14.66 -24.14
N LEU A 795 12.97 15.67 -24.93
CA LEU A 795 12.89 17.10 -24.56
C LEU A 795 11.47 17.47 -24.15
N PHE A 796 10.49 17.11 -24.97
CA PHE A 796 9.08 17.39 -24.72
C PHE A 796 8.58 16.73 -23.43
N LEU A 797 8.73 15.40 -23.33
CA LEU A 797 8.19 14.62 -22.21
C LEU A 797 8.75 15.05 -20.87
N THR A 798 10.05 15.39 -20.86
CA THR A 798 10.74 15.79 -19.65
C THR A 798 10.41 17.23 -19.26
N THR A 799 10.33 18.16 -20.22
CA THR A 799 9.86 19.54 -19.98
C THR A 799 8.45 19.56 -19.41
N HIS A 800 7.51 18.84 -20.05
CA HIS A 800 6.15 18.69 -19.56
C HIS A 800 6.11 18.15 -18.12
N LYS A 801 6.95 17.16 -17.79
CA LYS A 801 7.01 16.59 -16.45
C LYS A 801 7.40 17.65 -15.41
N ILE A 802 8.37 18.52 -15.72
CA ILE A 802 8.81 19.59 -14.82
C ILE A 802 7.70 20.65 -14.67
N LEU A 803 7.05 21.01 -15.78
CA LEU A 803 5.95 21.97 -15.79
C LEU A 803 4.80 21.55 -14.85
N CYS A 804 4.39 20.27 -14.91
CA CYS A 804 3.32 19.74 -14.06
C CYS A 804 3.60 19.77 -12.55
N ILE A 805 4.87 19.76 -12.12
CA ILE A 805 5.24 19.76 -10.70
C ILE A 805 5.68 21.14 -10.20
N GLN A 806 5.73 22.15 -11.07
CA GLN A 806 6.21 23.49 -10.74
C GLN A 806 5.10 24.30 -10.07
N THR A 807 5.45 25.04 -9.01
CA THR A 807 4.51 25.86 -8.24
C THR A 807 4.78 27.37 -8.40
N ARG A 808 5.98 27.78 -8.81
CA ARG A 808 6.34 29.19 -8.94
C ARG A 808 5.84 29.77 -10.27
N LYS A 809 4.95 30.77 -10.23
CA LYS A 809 4.35 31.45 -11.39
C LYS A 809 5.36 31.83 -12.47
N SER A 810 6.45 32.53 -12.11
CA SER A 810 7.48 32.96 -13.07
C SER A 810 8.17 31.80 -13.80
N ARG A 811 8.37 30.66 -13.12
CA ARG A 811 8.98 29.46 -13.71
C ARG A 811 8.01 28.69 -14.57
N ILE A 812 6.73 28.65 -14.18
CA ILE A 812 5.65 28.05 -14.99
C ILE A 812 5.59 28.73 -16.35
N LEU A 813 5.54 30.07 -16.38
CA LEU A 813 5.44 30.84 -17.62
C LEU A 813 6.66 30.64 -18.54
N LYS A 814 7.87 30.58 -17.98
CA LYS A 814 9.09 30.30 -18.74
C LYS A 814 9.11 28.89 -19.35
N LEU A 815 8.79 27.87 -18.55
CA LEU A 815 8.72 26.49 -19.04
C LEU A 815 7.58 26.30 -20.05
N TRP A 816 6.47 27.01 -19.86
CA TRP A 816 5.35 27.02 -20.79
C TRP A 816 5.76 27.62 -22.13
N LYS A 817 6.41 28.80 -22.14
CA LYS A 817 6.91 29.42 -23.38
C LYS A 817 7.77 28.45 -24.20
N MET A 818 8.70 27.74 -23.55
CA MET A 818 9.54 26.74 -24.19
C MET A 818 8.73 25.53 -24.69
N LEU A 819 7.76 25.03 -23.91
CA LEU A 819 6.92 23.91 -24.32
C LEU A 819 5.95 24.29 -25.45
N LYS A 820 5.41 25.51 -25.44
CA LYS A 820 4.59 26.08 -26.51
C LYS A 820 5.37 26.14 -27.81
N PHE A 821 6.60 26.67 -27.76
CA PHE A 821 7.54 26.62 -28.88
C PHE A 821 7.76 25.20 -29.41
N PHE A 822 7.88 24.20 -28.54
CA PHE A 822 7.98 22.80 -28.98
C PHE A 822 6.71 22.33 -29.68
N ILE A 823 5.51 22.63 -29.14
CA ILE A 823 4.22 22.20 -29.71
C ILE A 823 4.02 22.83 -31.10
N GLU A 824 4.30 24.13 -31.24
CA GLU A 824 4.13 24.88 -32.48
C GLU A 824 5.04 24.39 -33.62
N ASN A 825 6.19 23.79 -33.26
CA ASN A 825 7.22 23.28 -34.18
C ASN A 825 7.23 21.74 -34.30
N LEU A 826 6.13 21.07 -33.95
CA LEU A 826 5.95 19.63 -34.19
C LEU A 826 5.69 19.36 -35.68
N SER A 827 6.28 18.28 -36.22
CA SER A 827 5.98 17.80 -37.58
C SER A 827 4.82 16.79 -37.57
N ASP A 828 4.19 16.53 -38.71
CA ASP A 828 3.01 15.65 -38.82
C ASP A 828 3.25 14.22 -38.31
N ARG A 829 4.50 13.78 -38.28
CA ARG A 829 4.96 12.49 -37.71
C ARG A 829 5.28 12.59 -36.21
N VAL A 830 4.36 13.16 -35.42
CA VAL A 830 4.51 13.30 -33.96
C VAL A 830 4.51 11.93 -33.26
N ASP A 831 5.48 11.70 -32.38
CA ASP A 831 5.53 10.52 -31.51
C ASP A 831 4.28 10.41 -30.62
N SER A 832 3.67 9.23 -30.54
CA SER A 832 2.43 8.99 -29.79
C SER A 832 2.53 9.35 -28.30
N ARG A 833 3.73 9.33 -27.72
CA ARG A 833 3.99 9.74 -26.33
C ARG A 833 3.84 11.24 -26.15
N ILE A 834 4.23 12.06 -27.12
CA ILE A 834 4.03 13.51 -27.11
C ILE A 834 2.52 13.80 -27.18
N LYS A 835 1.81 13.17 -28.13
CA LYS A 835 0.35 13.31 -28.28
C LYS A 835 -0.38 13.02 -26.96
N ARG A 836 0.01 11.95 -26.26
CA ARG A 836 -0.54 11.60 -24.94
C ARG A 836 -0.34 12.67 -23.87
N LYS A 837 0.70 13.49 -23.98
CA LYS A 837 0.96 14.58 -23.05
C LYS A 837 0.14 15.82 -23.36
N ILE A 838 0.03 16.18 -24.65
CA ILE A 838 -0.72 17.35 -25.12
C ILE A 838 -2.18 17.36 -24.64
N TYR A 839 -2.86 16.20 -24.56
CA TYR A 839 -4.25 16.18 -24.05
C TYR A 839 -4.39 16.02 -22.51
N ASN A 840 -3.30 16.08 -21.72
CA ASN A 840 -3.40 16.05 -20.24
C ASN A 840 -3.58 17.46 -19.63
N VAL A 841 -4.58 18.20 -20.10
CA VAL A 841 -4.82 19.60 -19.71
C VAL A 841 -5.00 19.75 -18.19
N GLY A 842 -5.73 18.84 -17.54
CA GLY A 842 -5.92 18.88 -16.08
C GLY A 842 -4.64 18.68 -15.25
N LYS A 843 -3.51 18.27 -15.84
CA LYS A 843 -2.23 18.08 -15.13
C LYS A 843 -1.30 19.29 -15.18
N VAL A 844 -1.55 20.27 -16.03
CA VAL A 844 -0.71 21.47 -16.09
C VAL A 844 -1.23 22.52 -15.09
N PRO A 845 -0.37 23.47 -14.63
CA PRO A 845 -0.81 24.50 -13.68
C PRO A 845 -1.95 25.37 -14.22
N LYS A 846 -2.95 25.68 -13.37
CA LYS A 846 -4.18 26.42 -13.73
C LYS A 846 -3.93 27.66 -14.60
N ILE A 847 -2.89 28.44 -14.27
CA ILE A 847 -2.55 29.69 -14.97
C ILE A 847 -2.25 29.54 -16.48
N ILE A 848 -1.90 28.34 -16.95
CA ILE A 848 -1.63 28.09 -18.37
C ILE A 848 -2.59 27.08 -19.00
N GLN A 849 -3.58 26.55 -18.27
CA GLN A 849 -4.40 25.43 -18.75
C GLN A 849 -5.15 25.77 -20.05
N VAL A 850 -5.67 26.99 -20.17
CA VAL A 850 -6.39 27.47 -21.36
C VAL A 850 -5.46 27.56 -22.57
N ASP A 851 -4.36 28.31 -22.46
CA ASP A 851 -3.39 28.46 -23.55
C ASP A 851 -2.78 27.10 -23.95
N TYR A 852 -2.57 26.21 -22.97
CA TYR A 852 -2.12 24.83 -23.20
C TYR A 852 -3.11 24.02 -24.02
N PHE A 853 -4.41 24.09 -23.67
CA PHE A 853 -5.49 23.45 -24.39
C PHE A 853 -5.60 23.97 -25.84
N MET A 854 -5.67 25.29 -26.02
CA MET A 854 -5.81 25.92 -27.33
C MET A 854 -4.63 25.58 -28.24
N THR A 855 -3.40 25.73 -27.75
CA THR A 855 -2.18 25.38 -28.50
C THR A 855 -2.16 23.89 -28.87
N GLY A 856 -2.57 23.02 -27.94
CA GLY A 856 -2.64 21.57 -28.17
C GLY A 856 -3.70 21.16 -29.19
N PHE A 857 -4.86 21.82 -29.17
CA PHE A 857 -5.93 21.59 -30.12
C PHE A 857 -5.54 22.02 -31.53
N LEU A 858 -4.98 23.23 -31.69
CA LEU A 858 -4.47 23.73 -32.98
C LEU A 858 -3.36 22.81 -33.54
N CYS A 859 -2.51 22.26 -32.66
CA CYS A 859 -1.52 21.27 -33.07
C CYS A 859 -2.16 20.00 -33.64
N PHE A 860 -3.23 19.49 -33.02
CA PHE A 860 -3.95 18.31 -33.53
C PHE A 860 -4.77 18.60 -34.79
N LYS A 861 -5.27 19.82 -34.98
CA LYS A 861 -5.98 20.23 -36.20
C LYS A 861 -5.10 20.15 -37.45
N ARG A 862 -3.78 20.29 -37.30
CA ARG A 862 -2.80 20.17 -38.41
C ARG A 862 -2.50 18.72 -38.84
N LEU A 863 -3.02 17.71 -38.12
CA LEU A 863 -2.80 16.30 -38.46
C LEU A 863 -3.76 15.83 -39.58
N PRO A 864 -3.50 14.69 -40.25
CA PRO A 864 -4.44 14.10 -41.22
C PRO A 864 -5.82 13.81 -40.60
N ASP A 865 -6.90 14.05 -41.34
CA ASP A 865 -8.30 14.13 -40.84
C ASP A 865 -8.72 13.02 -39.88
N LYS A 866 -8.51 11.74 -40.24
CA LYS A 866 -8.87 10.60 -39.38
C LYS A 866 -8.13 10.60 -38.04
N LEU A 867 -6.89 11.08 -38.00
CA LEU A 867 -6.10 11.18 -36.77
C LEU A 867 -6.41 12.47 -36.01
N ALA A 868 -6.61 13.58 -36.72
CA ALA A 868 -7.00 14.85 -36.13
C ALA A 868 -8.29 14.70 -35.32
N GLU A 869 -9.32 14.08 -35.90
CA GLU A 869 -10.62 13.91 -35.25
C GLU A 869 -10.52 13.10 -33.95
N LYS A 870 -9.78 11.99 -33.98
CA LYS A 870 -9.53 11.17 -32.78
C LYS A 870 -8.89 11.98 -31.64
N TYR A 871 -7.86 12.78 -31.91
CA TYR A 871 -7.14 13.50 -30.85
C TYR A 871 -7.84 14.78 -30.40
N LYS A 872 -8.57 15.47 -31.30
CA LYS A 872 -9.45 16.59 -30.96
C LYS A 872 -10.51 16.17 -29.94
N ASN A 873 -11.21 15.06 -30.19
CA ASN A 873 -12.22 14.55 -29.27
C ASN A 873 -11.65 14.17 -27.89
N VAL A 874 -10.45 13.59 -27.84
CA VAL A 874 -9.79 13.24 -26.57
C VAL A 874 -9.40 14.48 -25.77
N ILE A 875 -8.85 15.52 -26.41
CA ILE A 875 -8.45 16.74 -25.69
C ILE A 875 -9.66 17.52 -25.19
N ILE A 876 -10.76 17.57 -25.95
CA ILE A 876 -12.03 18.19 -25.55
C ILE A 876 -12.58 17.53 -24.29
N ASN A 877 -12.70 16.18 -24.29
CA ASN A 877 -13.18 15.41 -23.14
C ASN A 877 -12.37 15.72 -21.87
N LYS A 878 -11.04 15.83 -21.99
CA LYS A 878 -10.15 16.09 -20.85
C LYS A 878 -10.09 17.56 -20.40
N SER A 879 -10.85 18.45 -21.03
CA SER A 879 -10.75 19.90 -20.84
C SER A 879 -12.08 20.56 -20.44
N GLY A 880 -13.11 19.78 -20.09
CA GLY A 880 -14.41 20.36 -19.74
C GLY A 880 -14.41 21.31 -18.52
N GLY A 881 -13.32 21.37 -17.72
CA GLY A 881 -13.22 22.27 -16.57
C GLY A 881 -12.67 23.67 -16.86
N ILE A 882 -12.36 23.99 -18.12
CA ILE A 882 -11.75 25.28 -18.51
C ILE A 882 -12.54 26.06 -19.57
N VAL A 883 -13.70 25.54 -19.99
CA VAL A 883 -14.52 26.06 -21.10
C VAL A 883 -14.84 27.55 -20.93
N GLU A 884 -15.26 27.95 -19.73
CA GLU A 884 -15.65 29.33 -19.37
C GLU A 884 -14.52 30.35 -19.56
N THR A 885 -13.27 29.88 -19.51
CA THR A 885 -12.07 30.73 -19.58
C THR A 885 -11.39 30.70 -20.95
N CYS A 886 -11.90 29.91 -21.89
CA CYS A 886 -11.38 29.82 -23.24
C CYS A 886 -11.81 31.02 -24.09
N ASP A 887 -11.01 31.36 -25.10
CA ASP A 887 -11.39 32.35 -26.10
C ASP A 887 -12.63 31.89 -26.87
N ARG A 888 -13.65 32.75 -26.93
CA ARG A 888 -14.95 32.44 -27.54
C ARG A 888 -14.84 32.22 -29.04
N LYS A 889 -14.09 33.09 -29.74
CA LYS A 889 -13.88 32.94 -31.20
C LYS A 889 -13.22 31.61 -31.50
N PHE A 890 -12.29 31.19 -30.65
CA PHE A 890 -11.68 29.88 -30.77
C PHE A 890 -12.68 28.73 -30.60
N ILE A 891 -13.58 28.78 -29.61
CA ILE A 891 -14.60 27.73 -29.45
C ILE A 891 -15.51 27.68 -30.68
N GLU A 892 -15.98 28.84 -31.15
CA GLU A 892 -16.92 28.94 -32.26
C GLU A 892 -16.30 28.50 -33.59
N ASP A 893 -15.14 29.04 -33.93
CA ASP A 893 -14.50 28.81 -35.24
C ASP A 893 -13.77 27.46 -35.31
N GLU A 894 -13.14 27.04 -34.20
CA GLU A 894 -12.20 25.90 -34.23
C GLU A 894 -12.79 24.60 -33.68
N ILE A 895 -13.70 24.66 -32.69
CA ILE A 895 -14.30 23.47 -32.06
C ILE A 895 -15.69 23.17 -32.63
N LEU A 896 -16.52 24.20 -32.75
CA LEU A 896 -17.92 24.05 -33.16
C LEU A 896 -18.08 24.07 -34.69
N GLY A 897 -17.24 24.74 -35.47
CA GLY A 897 -17.27 24.62 -36.94
C GLY A 897 -18.66 24.86 -37.55
N SER A 898 -19.04 24.12 -38.61
CA SER A 898 -20.40 24.18 -39.18
C SER A 898 -21.42 23.48 -38.28
N VAL A 899 -22.65 24.03 -38.29
CA VAL A 899 -23.80 23.48 -37.56
C VAL A 899 -24.29 22.17 -38.19
N ASP A 900 -24.06 21.99 -39.49
CA ASP A 900 -24.50 20.81 -40.25
C ASP A 900 -23.82 19.50 -39.81
N ASP A 901 -22.61 19.58 -39.23
CA ASP A 901 -21.84 18.41 -38.81
C ASP A 901 -22.24 17.88 -37.43
N PHE A 902 -23.09 18.60 -36.69
CA PHE A 902 -23.45 18.28 -35.30
C PHE A 902 -23.96 16.84 -35.06
N PRO A 903 -24.80 16.23 -35.93
CA PRO A 903 -25.25 14.85 -35.76
C PRO A 903 -24.10 13.82 -35.78
N SER A 904 -22.98 14.17 -36.42
CA SER A 904 -21.80 13.31 -36.54
C SER A 904 -20.77 13.52 -35.42
N LYS A 905 -21.00 14.49 -34.51
CA LYS A 905 -20.04 14.85 -33.46
C LYS A 905 -20.08 13.89 -32.29
N SER A 906 -18.92 13.70 -31.67
CA SER A 906 -18.83 12.85 -30.47
C SER A 906 -19.60 13.47 -29.29
N SER A 907 -20.14 12.62 -28.42
CA SER A 907 -20.83 13.04 -27.19
C SER A 907 -20.00 13.99 -26.31
N PHE A 908 -18.67 13.89 -26.37
CA PHE A 908 -17.75 14.79 -25.67
C PHE A 908 -17.78 16.22 -26.22
N VAL A 909 -17.95 16.41 -27.52
CA VAL A 909 -18.07 17.74 -28.15
C VAL A 909 -19.42 18.36 -27.78
N VAL A 910 -20.49 17.56 -27.78
CA VAL A 910 -21.82 18.03 -27.35
C VAL A 910 -21.82 18.43 -25.87
N SER A 911 -21.16 17.64 -25.01
CA SER A 911 -20.97 18.00 -23.59
C SER A 911 -20.16 19.29 -23.41
N PHE A 912 -19.10 19.47 -24.21
CA PHE A 912 -18.30 20.69 -24.19
C PHE A 912 -19.10 21.90 -24.67
N PHE A 913 -19.93 21.74 -25.71
CA PHE A 913 -20.83 22.77 -26.22
C PHE A 913 -21.89 23.14 -25.18
N ALA A 914 -22.50 22.18 -24.50
CA ALA A 914 -23.45 22.44 -23.41
C ALA A 914 -22.80 23.29 -22.30
N ARG A 915 -21.56 22.97 -21.90
CA ARG A 915 -20.81 23.80 -20.93
C ARG A 915 -20.51 25.21 -21.44
N TYR A 916 -20.22 25.34 -22.74
CA TYR A 916 -20.03 26.65 -23.36
C TYR A 916 -21.32 27.47 -23.30
N LEU A 917 -22.45 26.88 -23.67
CA LEU A 917 -23.76 27.53 -23.62
C LEU A 917 -24.13 27.98 -22.21
N LEU A 918 -23.91 27.13 -21.20
CA LEU A 918 -24.14 27.48 -19.81
C LEU A 918 -23.23 28.64 -19.34
N SER A 919 -22.04 28.79 -19.93
CA SER A 919 -21.10 29.87 -19.57
C SER A 919 -21.41 31.25 -20.15
N ILE A 920 -22.41 31.36 -21.02
CA ILE A 920 -22.82 32.65 -21.61
C ILE A 920 -23.67 33.40 -20.59
N THR A 921 -23.17 34.57 -20.17
CA THR A 921 -23.87 35.43 -19.18
C THR A 921 -24.49 36.68 -19.79
N ASP A 922 -24.22 36.97 -21.07
CA ASP A 922 -24.70 38.16 -21.76
C ASP A 922 -25.92 37.83 -22.63
N THR A 923 -27.00 38.59 -22.45
CA THR A 923 -28.30 38.30 -23.06
C THR A 923 -28.33 38.54 -24.57
N GLU A 924 -27.56 39.52 -25.08
CA GLU A 924 -27.48 39.83 -26.52
C GLU A 924 -26.63 38.77 -27.25
N MET A 925 -25.55 38.32 -26.60
CA MET A 925 -24.74 37.21 -27.10
C MET A 925 -25.45 35.86 -27.05
N GLU A 926 -26.24 35.63 -26.00
CA GLU A 926 -27.09 34.44 -25.89
C GLU A 926 -28.09 34.39 -27.06
N LEU A 927 -28.71 35.52 -27.42
CA LEU A 927 -29.58 35.63 -28.61
C LEU A 927 -28.81 35.33 -29.90
N THR A 928 -27.62 35.92 -30.05
CA THR A 928 -26.79 35.74 -31.24
C THR A 928 -26.40 34.28 -31.45
N ILE A 929 -25.96 33.59 -30.39
CA ILE A 929 -25.56 32.18 -30.44
C ILE A 929 -26.79 31.28 -30.64
N TYR A 930 -27.91 31.62 -30.02
CA TYR A 930 -29.16 30.91 -30.22
C TYR A 930 -29.59 30.94 -31.69
N GLU A 931 -29.67 32.13 -32.30
CA GLU A 931 -30.10 32.31 -33.69
C GLU A 931 -29.09 31.73 -34.70
N SER A 932 -27.79 31.95 -34.49
CA SER A 932 -26.75 31.55 -35.46
C SER A 932 -26.32 30.08 -35.36
N ARG A 933 -26.43 29.45 -34.18
CA ARG A 933 -25.88 28.10 -33.94
C ARG A 933 -26.86 27.10 -33.38
N ILE A 934 -27.76 27.49 -32.47
CA ILE A 934 -28.69 26.55 -31.83
C ILE A 934 -29.91 26.29 -32.71
N LYS A 935 -30.57 27.34 -33.19
CA LYS A 935 -31.75 27.26 -34.04
C LYS A 935 -31.54 26.43 -35.32
N PRO A 936 -30.39 26.50 -36.02
CA PRO A 936 -30.15 25.66 -37.20
C PRO A 936 -29.88 24.17 -36.86
N LEU A 937 -29.49 23.82 -35.62
CA LEU A 937 -29.37 22.41 -35.22
C LEU A 937 -30.71 21.68 -35.28
N PHE A 938 -31.79 22.43 -35.12
CA PHE A 938 -33.13 21.91 -35.04
C PHE A 938 -33.88 21.94 -36.36
N SER A 939 -33.33 22.54 -37.43
CA SER A 939 -34.05 22.73 -38.71
C SER A 939 -34.10 21.52 -39.64
N SER A 940 -33.39 20.41 -39.38
CA SER A 940 -33.49 19.19 -40.21
C SER A 940 -34.53 18.20 -39.66
N GLU A 941 -35.48 17.77 -40.49
CA GLU A 941 -36.62 16.92 -40.08
C GLU A 941 -36.18 15.57 -39.47
N TYR A 942 -35.12 14.94 -40.00
CA TYR A 942 -34.71 13.58 -39.61
C TYR A 942 -33.82 13.52 -38.35
N TYR A 943 -33.08 14.59 -38.03
CA TYR A 943 -32.11 14.60 -36.91
C TYR A 943 -32.50 15.52 -35.74
N SER A 944 -33.63 16.24 -35.84
CA SER A 944 -34.03 17.24 -34.84
C SER A 944 -34.32 16.64 -33.46
N CYS A 945 -35.04 15.52 -33.38
CA CYS A 945 -35.48 14.95 -32.09
C CYS A 945 -34.30 14.33 -31.29
N GLU A 946 -33.44 13.53 -31.93
CA GLU A 946 -32.33 12.86 -31.25
C GLU A 946 -31.23 13.84 -30.82
N ASN A 947 -30.87 14.82 -31.68
CA ASN A 947 -29.90 15.86 -31.32
C ASN A 947 -30.40 16.74 -30.18
N SER A 948 -31.71 17.03 -30.15
CA SER A 948 -32.34 17.77 -29.05
C SER A 948 -32.20 17.01 -27.74
N LYS A 949 -32.53 15.71 -27.73
CA LYS A 949 -32.40 14.85 -26.55
C LYS A 949 -30.96 14.82 -26.01
N ILE A 950 -29.96 14.65 -26.90
CA ILE A 950 -28.54 14.60 -26.49
C ILE A 950 -28.07 15.96 -25.94
N LEU A 951 -28.44 17.08 -26.56
CA LEU A 951 -28.06 18.41 -26.09
C LEU A 951 -28.73 18.74 -24.75
N ILE A 952 -30.02 18.45 -24.61
CA ILE A 952 -30.80 18.64 -23.38
C ILE A 952 -30.16 17.89 -22.22
N ASN A 953 -29.89 16.60 -22.39
CA ASN A 953 -29.29 15.77 -21.34
C ASN A 953 -27.93 16.32 -20.90
N ASN A 954 -27.13 16.83 -21.84
CA ASN A 954 -25.84 17.43 -21.53
C ASN A 954 -25.95 18.81 -20.85
N LEU A 955 -26.92 19.65 -21.23
CA LEU A 955 -27.18 20.92 -20.54
C LEU A 955 -27.60 20.66 -19.10
N PHE A 956 -28.49 19.70 -18.88
CA PHE A 956 -28.96 19.31 -17.56
C PHE A 956 -27.83 18.74 -16.69
N THR A 957 -27.09 17.73 -17.19
CA THR A 957 -26.01 17.06 -16.44
C THR A 957 -24.92 18.04 -15.99
N ASN A 958 -24.69 19.12 -16.76
CA ASN A 958 -23.67 20.12 -16.46
C ASN A 958 -24.20 21.35 -15.68
N LEU A 959 -25.53 21.48 -15.48
CA LEU A 959 -26.15 22.66 -14.87
C LEU A 959 -25.67 22.89 -13.43
N LEU A 960 -25.82 21.90 -12.54
CA LEU A 960 -25.43 22.05 -11.14
C LEU A 960 -23.92 22.29 -10.97
N ASP A 961 -23.10 21.67 -11.82
CA ASP A 961 -21.66 21.91 -11.86
C ASP A 961 -21.34 23.36 -12.27
N HIS A 962 -22.09 23.92 -13.23
CA HIS A 962 -21.96 25.31 -13.66
C HIS A 962 -22.38 26.28 -12.55
N VAL A 963 -23.57 26.09 -11.96
CA VAL A 963 -24.08 26.95 -10.88
C VAL A 963 -23.12 26.94 -9.68
N LEU A 964 -22.57 25.77 -9.34
CA LEU A 964 -21.58 25.64 -8.26
C LEU A 964 -20.31 26.44 -8.53
N ARG A 965 -19.83 26.45 -9.77
CA ARG A 965 -18.57 27.12 -10.14
C ARG A 965 -18.73 28.62 -10.36
N ASN A 966 -19.77 29.02 -11.06
CA ASN A 966 -19.91 30.37 -11.60
C ASN A 966 -20.90 31.24 -10.83
N LYS A 967 -21.74 30.63 -9.99
CA LYS A 967 -22.78 31.34 -9.22
C LYS A 967 -23.80 32.07 -10.10
N THR A 968 -23.97 31.61 -11.34
CA THR A 968 -24.91 32.16 -12.32
C THR A 968 -25.87 31.08 -12.80
N VAL A 969 -27.10 31.48 -13.14
CA VAL A 969 -28.16 30.58 -13.60
C VAL A 969 -28.69 31.10 -14.96
N PRO A 970 -28.57 30.34 -16.06
CA PRO A 970 -28.85 30.83 -17.41
C PRO A 970 -30.34 30.73 -17.80
N VAL A 971 -31.23 31.42 -17.08
CA VAL A 971 -32.69 31.27 -17.23
C VAL A 971 -33.22 31.60 -18.63
N ASN A 972 -32.69 32.65 -19.27
CA ASN A 972 -33.13 33.09 -20.60
C ASN A 972 -32.86 32.04 -21.69
N LEU A 973 -31.70 31.35 -21.62
CA LEU A 973 -31.34 30.28 -22.54
C LEU A 973 -32.35 29.13 -22.46
N PHE A 974 -32.70 28.73 -21.24
CA PHE A 974 -33.65 27.65 -20.99
C PHE A 974 -35.06 28.00 -21.48
N LYS A 975 -35.52 29.24 -21.25
CA LYS A 975 -36.82 29.74 -21.74
C LYS A 975 -36.93 29.73 -23.26
N LYS A 976 -35.94 30.23 -23.99
CA LYS A 976 -35.96 30.25 -25.47
C LYS A 976 -35.98 28.85 -26.07
N LEU A 977 -35.19 27.94 -25.50
CA LEU A 977 -35.20 26.52 -25.89
C LEU A 977 -36.56 25.88 -25.60
N ARG A 978 -37.21 26.24 -24.48
CA ARG A 978 -38.57 25.76 -24.15
C ARG A 978 -39.57 26.17 -25.21
N ASP A 979 -39.57 27.44 -25.59
CA ASP A 979 -40.48 27.96 -26.61
C ASP A 979 -40.21 27.31 -27.98
N HIS A 980 -38.94 27.05 -28.30
CA HIS A 980 -38.57 26.31 -29.52
C HIS A 980 -39.14 24.88 -29.53
N PHE A 981 -38.93 24.12 -28.45
CA PHE A 981 -39.36 22.73 -28.37
C PHE A 981 -40.89 22.61 -28.37
N LYS A 982 -41.61 23.51 -27.68
CA LYS A 982 -43.08 23.57 -27.71
C LYS A 982 -43.66 23.76 -29.10
N ASN A 983 -42.97 24.53 -29.94
CA ASN A 983 -43.43 24.83 -31.30
C ASN A 983 -43.06 23.72 -32.31
N LYS A 984 -42.13 22.82 -31.97
CA LYS A 984 -41.60 21.81 -32.89
C LYS A 984 -41.99 20.36 -32.57
N LEU A 985 -42.04 20.00 -31.30
CA LEU A 985 -42.29 18.63 -30.87
C LEU A 985 -43.79 18.41 -30.63
N THR A 986 -44.28 17.24 -30.98
CA THR A 986 -45.67 16.84 -30.78
C THR A 986 -45.84 16.21 -29.38
N PHE A 987 -46.81 16.70 -28.62
CA PHE A 987 -46.98 16.34 -27.21
C PHE A 987 -47.10 14.82 -26.94
N PRO A 988 -47.83 14.01 -27.74
CA PRO A 988 -47.94 12.58 -27.46
C PRO A 988 -46.68 11.77 -27.81
N GLU A 989 -45.94 12.15 -28.85
CA GLU A 989 -44.80 11.38 -29.38
C GLU A 989 -43.49 11.71 -28.67
N ASP A 990 -43.35 12.95 -28.17
CA ASP A 990 -42.14 13.47 -27.52
C ASP A 990 -42.35 13.86 -26.05
N TYR A 991 -43.39 13.33 -25.41
CA TYR A 991 -43.80 13.70 -24.04
C TYR A 991 -42.63 13.77 -23.06
N VAL A 992 -41.79 12.73 -22.97
CA VAL A 992 -40.70 12.65 -21.97
C VAL A 992 -39.70 13.78 -22.19
N ALA A 993 -39.33 14.07 -23.43
CA ALA A 993 -38.35 15.12 -23.75
C ALA A 993 -38.91 16.52 -23.48
N LEU A 994 -40.17 16.77 -23.88
CA LEU A 994 -40.86 18.03 -23.61
C LEU A 994 -41.04 18.28 -22.11
N ARG A 995 -41.53 17.27 -21.38
CA ARG A 995 -41.80 17.37 -19.94
C ARG A 995 -40.51 17.49 -19.13
N MET A 996 -39.48 16.72 -19.47
CA MET A 996 -38.15 16.86 -18.87
C MET A 996 -37.61 18.28 -19.02
N TRP A 997 -37.78 18.88 -20.20
CA TRP A 997 -37.31 20.25 -20.42
C TRP A 997 -38.12 21.29 -19.66
N GLU A 998 -39.45 21.17 -19.63
CA GLU A 998 -40.31 22.08 -18.87
C GLU A 998 -40.01 22.02 -17.38
N VAL A 999 -39.88 20.82 -16.81
CA VAL A 999 -39.50 20.62 -15.41
C VAL A 999 -38.07 21.14 -15.16
N THR A 1000 -37.15 20.98 -16.11
CA THR A 1000 -35.80 21.57 -16.01
C THR A 1000 -35.82 23.09 -16.02
N CYS A 1001 -36.67 23.72 -16.85
CA CYS A 1001 -36.84 25.17 -16.86
C CYS A 1001 -37.35 25.68 -15.52
N ASP A 1002 -38.31 24.98 -14.92
CA ASP A 1002 -38.83 25.31 -13.60
C ASP A 1002 -37.73 25.19 -12.53
N LEU A 1003 -36.92 24.13 -12.57
CA LEU A 1003 -35.74 24.00 -11.69
C LEU A 1003 -34.78 25.17 -11.87
N VAL A 1004 -34.49 25.57 -13.10
CA VAL A 1004 -33.60 26.68 -13.44
C VAL A 1004 -34.15 28.01 -12.91
N GLU A 1005 -35.46 28.27 -13.07
CA GLU A 1005 -36.13 29.47 -12.55
C GLU A 1005 -36.18 29.48 -11.00
N ILE A 1006 -36.32 28.32 -10.36
CA ILE A 1006 -36.24 28.17 -8.90
C ILE A 1006 -34.80 28.42 -8.43
N LEU A 1007 -33.81 27.85 -9.10
CA LEU A 1007 -32.40 28.05 -8.77
C LEU A 1007 -32.03 29.54 -8.86
N GLU A 1008 -32.45 30.27 -9.89
CA GLU A 1008 -32.19 31.71 -10.01
C GLU A 1008 -32.73 32.50 -8.80
N ARG A 1009 -33.97 32.20 -8.37
CA ARG A 1009 -34.60 32.84 -7.20
C ARG A 1009 -33.87 32.53 -5.88
N HIS A 1010 -33.21 31.38 -5.80
CA HIS A 1010 -32.58 30.84 -4.60
C HIS A 1010 -31.05 30.71 -4.68
N THR A 1011 -30.38 31.41 -5.59
CA THR A 1011 -28.91 31.40 -5.72
C THR A 1011 -28.24 32.56 -4.94
N PRO A 1012 -27.82 32.37 -3.67
CA PRO A 1012 -26.89 33.23 -2.97
C PRO A 1012 -25.42 32.98 -3.39
N ASN A 1013 -24.57 33.98 -3.12
CA ASN A 1013 -23.15 34.00 -3.54
C ASN A 1013 -22.24 32.95 -2.86
N ASN A 1014 -22.70 32.17 -1.87
CA ASN A 1014 -21.82 31.47 -0.91
C ASN A 1014 -21.87 29.93 -0.91
N TYR A 1015 -22.42 29.26 -1.92
CA TYR A 1015 -22.45 27.78 -1.94
C TYR A 1015 -21.06 27.14 -2.11
N GLU A 1016 -20.76 26.03 -1.42
CA GLU A 1016 -19.50 25.30 -1.56
C GLU A 1016 -19.69 23.89 -2.14
N THR A 1017 -20.90 23.34 -2.05
CA THR A 1017 -21.27 21.99 -2.51
C THR A 1017 -22.55 21.98 -3.34
N LYS A 1018 -22.85 20.86 -4.02
CA LYS A 1018 -24.12 20.67 -4.73
C LYS A 1018 -25.31 20.57 -3.77
N ASP A 1019 -25.09 20.01 -2.58
CA ASP A 1019 -26.11 19.86 -1.55
C ASP A 1019 -26.54 21.24 -1.01
N ASP A 1020 -25.60 22.20 -0.93
CA ASP A 1020 -25.95 23.56 -0.55
C ASP A 1020 -26.86 24.24 -1.60
N ILE A 1021 -26.64 23.95 -2.89
CA ILE A 1021 -27.46 24.49 -4.00
C ILE A 1021 -28.86 23.90 -3.94
N LEU A 1022 -28.96 22.58 -3.78
CA LEU A 1022 -30.22 21.85 -3.65
C LEU A 1022 -30.71 21.85 -2.19
N ASN A 1023 -30.80 23.04 -1.60
CA ASN A 1023 -31.29 23.19 -0.23
C ASN A 1023 -32.81 22.90 -0.13
N THR A 1024 -33.30 22.85 1.12
CA THR A 1024 -34.72 22.58 1.42
C THR A 1024 -35.68 23.51 0.68
N ALA A 1025 -35.38 24.81 0.54
CA ALA A 1025 -36.26 25.76 -0.13
C ALA A 1025 -36.37 25.48 -1.63
N VAL A 1026 -35.24 25.20 -2.29
CA VAL A 1026 -35.20 24.80 -3.71
C VAL A 1026 -35.96 23.50 -3.93
N LEU A 1027 -35.70 22.47 -3.11
CA LEU A 1027 -36.36 21.17 -3.23
C LEU A 1027 -37.87 21.25 -2.98
N THR A 1028 -38.32 22.12 -2.06
CA THR A 1028 -39.75 22.34 -1.77
C THR A 1028 -40.47 22.95 -2.96
N GLU A 1029 -39.98 24.06 -3.49
CA GLU A 1029 -40.61 24.71 -4.64
C GLU A 1029 -40.57 23.82 -5.88
N PHE A 1030 -39.48 23.08 -6.04
CA PHE A 1030 -39.32 22.18 -7.17
C PHE A 1030 -40.29 20.99 -7.11
N GLY A 1031 -40.47 20.36 -5.93
CA GLY A 1031 -41.47 19.32 -5.74
C GLY A 1031 -42.90 19.80 -6.07
N LYS A 1032 -43.24 21.05 -5.72
CA LYS A 1032 -44.53 21.66 -6.08
C LYS A 1032 -44.69 21.89 -7.58
N ALA A 1033 -43.63 22.28 -8.26
CA ALA A 1033 -43.63 22.42 -9.72
C ALA A 1033 -43.85 21.07 -10.43
N CYS A 1034 -43.16 20.01 -9.98
CA CYS A 1034 -43.36 18.65 -10.48
C CYS A 1034 -44.81 18.18 -10.30
N LEU A 1035 -45.39 18.41 -9.12
CA LEU A 1035 -46.78 18.07 -8.82
C LEU A 1035 -47.76 18.77 -9.76
N LYS A 1036 -47.59 20.08 -9.97
CA LYS A 1036 -48.44 20.86 -10.88
C LYS A 1036 -48.39 20.33 -12.32
N HIS A 1037 -47.22 19.93 -12.80
CA HIS A 1037 -47.08 19.33 -14.13
C HIS A 1037 -47.82 18.00 -14.23
N LEU A 1038 -47.65 17.11 -13.24
CA LEU A 1038 -48.36 15.83 -13.18
C LEU A 1038 -49.89 16.02 -13.19
N GLN A 1039 -50.40 16.98 -12.42
CA GLN A 1039 -51.85 17.30 -12.35
C GLN A 1039 -52.42 17.84 -13.65
N ASN A 1040 -51.61 18.56 -14.44
CA ASN A 1040 -52.04 19.07 -15.75
C ASN A 1040 -52.04 17.95 -16.79
N ASP A 1041 -51.03 17.07 -16.77
CA ASP A 1041 -50.87 16.01 -17.75
C ASP A 1041 -51.91 14.90 -17.62
N THR A 1042 -52.28 14.57 -16.39
CA THR A 1042 -53.34 13.61 -16.06
C THR A 1042 -54.72 14.08 -16.55
N LYS A 1043 -54.91 15.39 -16.77
CA LYS A 1043 -56.13 15.96 -17.38
C LYS A 1043 -56.08 16.03 -18.91
N LEU A 1044 -54.87 16.07 -19.49
CA LEU A 1044 -54.63 16.22 -20.93
C LEU A 1044 -54.58 14.89 -21.67
N LEU A 1045 -54.16 13.80 -21.02
CA LEU A 1045 -54.00 12.49 -21.63
C LEU A 1045 -55.24 11.63 -21.36
N GLU A 1046 -55.89 11.13 -22.41
CA GLU A 1046 -57.13 10.33 -22.35
C GLU A 1046 -56.99 9.02 -21.53
N SER A 1047 -55.76 8.59 -21.22
CA SER A 1047 -55.45 7.47 -20.34
C SER A 1047 -54.43 7.86 -19.27
N PRO A 1048 -54.71 7.62 -17.96
CA PRO A 1048 -53.79 7.97 -16.88
C PRO A 1048 -52.47 7.16 -16.89
N ILE A 1049 -52.51 5.90 -17.34
CA ILE A 1049 -51.38 4.95 -17.17
C ILE A 1049 -50.14 5.36 -17.97
N PRO A 1050 -50.22 5.69 -19.28
CA PRO A 1050 -49.07 6.18 -20.05
C PRO A 1050 -48.53 7.52 -19.55
N ALA A 1051 -49.40 8.39 -19.01
CA ALA A 1051 -49.00 9.66 -18.41
C ALA A 1051 -48.08 9.45 -17.21
N PHE A 1052 -48.42 8.49 -16.34
CA PHE A 1052 -47.58 8.14 -15.18
C PHE A 1052 -46.24 7.54 -15.59
N GLU A 1053 -46.23 6.58 -16.51
CA GLU A 1053 -44.99 5.92 -16.94
C GLU A 1053 -44.01 6.89 -17.59
N CYS A 1054 -44.52 7.78 -18.43
CA CYS A 1054 -43.69 8.79 -19.07
C CYS A 1054 -43.22 9.88 -18.10
N PHE A 1055 -44.02 10.26 -17.10
CA PHE A 1055 -43.59 11.21 -16.06
C PHE A 1055 -42.59 10.57 -15.07
N MET A 1056 -42.76 9.30 -14.71
CA MET A 1056 -41.77 8.54 -13.92
C MET A 1056 -40.42 8.53 -14.63
N LYS A 1057 -40.42 8.15 -15.92
CA LYS A 1057 -39.21 8.15 -16.75
C LYS A 1057 -38.56 9.53 -16.82
N THR A 1058 -39.36 10.60 -16.86
CA THR A 1058 -38.86 11.99 -16.82
C THR A 1058 -38.10 12.29 -15.53
N ILE A 1059 -38.66 11.94 -14.37
CA ILE A 1059 -38.01 12.17 -13.07
C ILE A 1059 -36.79 11.24 -12.91
N GLU A 1060 -36.84 9.99 -13.36
CA GLU A 1060 -35.70 9.07 -13.34
C GLU A 1060 -34.53 9.57 -14.19
N GLU A 1061 -34.78 10.03 -15.42
CA GLU A 1061 -33.74 10.57 -16.32
C GLU A 1061 -33.16 11.91 -15.82
N MET A 1062 -33.94 12.71 -15.08
CA MET A 1062 -33.47 13.95 -14.45
C MET A 1062 -32.66 13.71 -13.17
N PHE A 1063 -32.95 12.68 -12.38
CA PHE A 1063 -32.39 12.59 -11.02
C PHE A 1063 -31.41 11.43 -10.82
N ASP A 1064 -30.39 11.29 -11.66
CA ASP A 1064 -29.33 10.27 -11.47
C ASP A 1064 -28.31 10.60 -10.32
N PHE A 1065 -28.68 11.45 -9.34
CA PHE A 1065 -27.82 11.87 -8.21
C PHE A 1065 -28.55 11.86 -6.85
N TYR A 1066 -27.77 11.64 -5.77
CA TYR A 1066 -28.09 11.64 -4.31
C TYR A 1066 -29.55 11.32 -3.92
N GLU A 1067 -29.79 10.09 -3.49
CA GLU A 1067 -31.11 9.55 -3.10
C GLU A 1067 -31.86 10.40 -2.06
N MET A 1068 -31.16 11.07 -1.13
CA MET A 1068 -31.79 11.97 -0.14
C MET A 1068 -32.59 13.12 -0.79
N HIS A 1069 -32.11 13.69 -1.89
CA HIS A 1069 -32.82 14.81 -2.56
C HIS A 1069 -34.09 14.33 -3.25
N LYS A 1070 -34.09 13.12 -3.84
CA LYS A 1070 -35.29 12.51 -4.42
C LYS A 1070 -36.38 12.32 -3.37
N LEU A 1071 -36.02 11.75 -2.21
CA LEU A 1071 -36.97 11.54 -1.11
C LEU A 1071 -37.60 12.86 -0.66
N LYS A 1072 -36.81 13.92 -0.50
CA LYS A 1072 -37.34 15.25 -0.15
C LYS A 1072 -38.31 15.77 -1.21
N ILE A 1073 -37.98 15.66 -2.49
CA ILE A 1073 -38.89 16.04 -3.60
C ILE A 1073 -40.20 15.25 -3.52
N TYR A 1074 -40.13 13.94 -3.33
CA TYR A 1074 -41.31 13.07 -3.20
C TYR A 1074 -42.19 13.49 -2.03
N LYS A 1075 -41.60 13.77 -0.88
CA LYS A 1075 -42.33 14.26 0.30
C LYS A 1075 -43.10 15.55 -0.01
N TYR A 1076 -42.47 16.49 -0.71
CA TYR A 1076 -43.14 17.74 -1.09
C TYR A 1076 -44.22 17.55 -2.15
N MET A 1077 -44.07 16.56 -3.05
CA MET A 1077 -45.14 16.19 -3.98
C MET A 1077 -46.38 15.61 -3.27
N LEU A 1078 -46.24 15.08 -2.06
CA LEU A 1078 -47.33 14.53 -1.25
C LEU A 1078 -48.04 15.57 -0.36
N GLU A 1079 -47.60 16.84 -0.34
CA GLU A 1079 -48.27 17.90 0.45
C GLU A 1079 -49.71 18.17 -0.01
N ASP A 1080 -50.03 17.97 -1.30
CA ASP A 1080 -51.39 18.09 -1.82
C ASP A 1080 -52.14 16.77 -1.65
N GLN A 1081 -53.03 16.74 -0.65
CA GLN A 1081 -53.86 15.57 -0.31
C GLN A 1081 -55.05 15.37 -1.25
N ASN A 1082 -55.32 16.29 -2.19
CA ASN A 1082 -56.51 16.26 -3.04
C ASN A 1082 -56.32 15.54 -4.37
N THR A 1083 -55.10 15.08 -4.68
CA THR A 1083 -54.81 14.29 -5.88
C THR A 1083 -54.38 12.91 -5.45
N VAL A 1084 -54.84 11.87 -6.15
CA VAL A 1084 -54.45 10.46 -5.89
C VAL A 1084 -53.26 10.07 -6.77
N GLU A 1085 -53.10 10.79 -7.87
CA GLU A 1085 -52.13 10.60 -8.94
C GLU A 1085 -50.68 10.76 -8.47
N ASN A 1086 -50.40 11.76 -7.63
CA ASN A 1086 -49.10 11.96 -6.97
C ASN A 1086 -48.78 10.89 -5.92
N TYR A 1087 -49.78 10.41 -5.20
CA TYR A 1087 -49.62 9.31 -4.24
C TYR A 1087 -49.23 8.01 -4.95
N ILE A 1088 -49.86 7.69 -6.09
CA ILE A 1088 -49.52 6.52 -6.91
C ILE A 1088 -48.13 6.67 -7.52
N LEU A 1089 -47.79 7.85 -8.06
CA LEU A 1089 -46.47 8.12 -8.63
C LEU A 1089 -45.36 7.92 -7.59
N VAL A 1090 -45.48 8.58 -6.43
CA VAL A 1090 -44.48 8.50 -5.37
C VAL A 1090 -44.35 7.07 -4.83
N LEU A 1091 -45.46 6.34 -4.68
CA LEU A 1091 -45.44 4.94 -4.26
C LEU A 1091 -44.65 4.07 -5.25
N LYS A 1092 -44.84 4.26 -6.56
CA LYS A 1092 -44.10 3.50 -7.59
C LYS A 1092 -42.62 3.88 -7.68
N MET A 1093 -42.30 5.16 -7.45
CA MET A 1093 -40.95 5.71 -7.57
C MET A 1093 -40.11 5.60 -6.28
N LEU A 1094 -40.73 5.21 -5.16
CA LEU A 1094 -40.01 5.00 -3.91
C LEU A 1094 -39.04 3.81 -4.08
N PRO A 1095 -37.75 3.93 -3.75
CA PRO A 1095 -36.81 2.83 -3.99
C PRO A 1095 -37.03 1.66 -3.02
N ILE A 1096 -36.88 0.44 -3.56
CA ILE A 1096 -37.01 -0.82 -2.81
C ILE A 1096 -35.60 -1.41 -2.61
N GLY A 1097 -35.15 -1.56 -1.35
CA GLY A 1097 -33.99 -2.41 -1.03
C GLY A 1097 -32.56 -1.88 -1.19
N LEU A 1098 -32.30 -0.59 -0.95
CA LEU A 1098 -30.92 -0.04 -0.97
C LEU A 1098 -30.29 0.10 0.42
N LEU A 1099 -28.95 0.15 0.48
CA LEU A 1099 -28.17 0.47 1.69
C LEU A 1099 -28.19 1.99 1.92
N TRP A 1100 -29.14 2.45 2.73
CA TRP A 1100 -29.30 3.87 3.07
C TRP A 1100 -28.43 4.28 4.27
N GLY A 1101 -28.09 5.56 4.39
CA GLY A 1101 -27.66 6.12 5.67
C GLY A 1101 -28.86 6.35 6.59
N ASP A 1102 -28.58 6.56 7.88
CA ASP A 1102 -29.62 6.75 8.91
C ASP A 1102 -30.60 7.89 8.59
N ASP A 1103 -30.12 8.95 7.92
CA ASP A 1103 -30.92 10.12 7.58
C ASP A 1103 -31.87 9.85 6.41
N GLU A 1104 -31.45 9.07 5.40
CA GLU A 1104 -32.31 8.77 4.26
C GLU A 1104 -33.41 7.75 4.59
N GLU A 1105 -33.12 6.75 5.44
CA GLU A 1105 -34.14 5.79 5.87
C GLU A 1105 -35.25 6.49 6.68
N LYS A 1106 -34.87 7.44 7.55
CA LYS A 1106 -35.82 8.23 8.33
C LYS A 1106 -36.77 9.04 7.44
N GLU A 1107 -36.24 9.66 6.38
CA GLU A 1107 -37.04 10.43 5.44
C GLU A 1107 -37.99 9.52 4.63
N ARG A 1108 -37.52 8.34 4.23
CA ARG A 1108 -38.33 7.31 3.56
C ARG A 1108 -39.48 6.83 4.44
N GLU A 1109 -39.23 6.54 5.72
CA GLU A 1109 -40.27 6.14 6.67
C GLU A 1109 -41.36 7.21 6.83
N GLU A 1110 -40.99 8.48 6.82
CA GLU A 1110 -41.93 9.58 6.91
C GLU A 1110 -42.83 9.67 5.68
N ILE A 1111 -42.26 9.50 4.48
CA ILE A 1111 -43.02 9.42 3.23
C ILE A 1111 -43.99 8.24 3.24
N ILE A 1112 -43.56 7.07 3.71
CA ILE A 1112 -44.43 5.89 3.84
C ILE A 1112 -45.60 6.17 4.79
N LYS A 1113 -45.36 6.85 5.93
CA LYS A 1113 -46.44 7.25 6.85
C LYS A 1113 -47.46 8.16 6.16
N ILE A 1114 -46.99 9.13 5.38
CA ILE A 1114 -47.86 10.03 4.61
C ILE A 1114 -48.70 9.22 3.61
N LEU A 1115 -48.07 8.33 2.82
CA LEU A 1115 -48.77 7.47 1.86
C LEU A 1115 -49.82 6.57 2.53
N CYS A 1116 -49.49 5.95 3.67
CA CYS A 1116 -50.41 5.07 4.41
C CYS A 1116 -51.59 5.82 5.04
N SER A 1117 -51.42 7.12 5.31
CA SER A 1117 -52.45 7.96 5.93
C SER A 1117 -53.48 8.53 4.95
N HIS A 1118 -53.35 8.25 3.64
CA HIS A 1118 -54.24 8.77 2.61
C HIS A 1118 -55.71 8.30 2.82
N PRO A 1119 -56.73 9.15 2.61
CA PRO A 1119 -58.13 8.85 2.96
C PRO A 1119 -58.83 7.80 2.08
N SER A 1120 -58.36 7.53 0.85
CA SER A 1120 -58.94 6.48 -0.02
C SER A 1120 -58.55 5.08 0.46
N LYS A 1121 -59.56 4.22 0.68
CA LYS A 1121 -59.38 2.81 1.05
C LYS A 1121 -58.70 2.01 -0.05
N GLU A 1122 -59.01 2.31 -1.31
CA GLU A 1122 -58.43 1.67 -2.50
C GLU A 1122 -56.92 1.96 -2.56
N PHE A 1123 -56.51 3.20 -2.30
CA PHE A 1123 -55.09 3.56 -2.22
C PHE A 1123 -54.40 2.94 -1.01
N GLN A 1124 -55.05 2.88 0.16
CA GLN A 1124 -54.51 2.21 1.35
C GLN A 1124 -54.22 0.72 1.07
N ILE A 1125 -55.07 0.04 0.29
CA ILE A 1125 -54.83 -1.34 -0.16
C ILE A 1125 -53.61 -1.41 -1.09
N LEU A 1126 -53.49 -0.50 -2.06
CA LEU A 1126 -52.34 -0.41 -2.96
C LEU A 1126 -51.03 -0.15 -2.19
N CYS A 1127 -51.06 0.77 -1.23
CA CYS A 1127 -49.93 1.09 -0.35
C CYS A 1127 -49.56 -0.12 0.53
N HIS A 1128 -50.56 -0.82 1.07
CA HIS A 1128 -50.34 -2.05 1.84
C HIS A 1128 -49.74 -3.17 0.98
N GLN A 1129 -50.21 -3.35 -0.25
CA GLN A 1129 -49.64 -4.31 -1.21
C GLN A 1129 -48.21 -3.95 -1.60
N TYR A 1130 -47.93 -2.67 -1.86
CA TYR A 1130 -46.57 -2.20 -2.13
C TYR A 1130 -45.66 -2.37 -0.93
N LEU A 1131 -46.12 -2.13 0.30
CA LEU A 1131 -45.34 -2.36 1.51
C LEU A 1131 -45.14 -3.84 1.79
N LEU A 1132 -46.12 -4.70 1.50
CA LEU A 1132 -45.96 -6.15 1.53
C LEU A 1132 -44.93 -6.61 0.50
N TYR A 1133 -44.95 -6.04 -0.71
CA TYR A 1133 -43.99 -6.31 -1.78
C TYR A 1133 -42.59 -5.80 -1.44
N SER A 1134 -42.45 -4.58 -0.91
CA SER A 1134 -41.19 -4.01 -0.43
C SER A 1134 -40.65 -4.81 0.75
N LYS A 1135 -41.51 -5.24 1.67
CA LYS A 1135 -41.12 -6.08 2.80
C LYS A 1135 -40.69 -7.46 2.31
N THR A 1136 -41.37 -8.06 1.33
CA THR A 1136 -40.92 -9.32 0.72
C THR A 1136 -39.67 -9.17 -0.14
N GLN A 1137 -39.43 -8.04 -0.80
CA GLN A 1137 -38.18 -7.73 -1.50
C GLN A 1137 -37.03 -7.44 -0.55
N ASP A 1138 -37.24 -6.68 0.52
CA ASP A 1138 -36.27 -6.46 1.60
C ASP A 1138 -35.98 -7.77 2.32
N ASP A 1139 -36.98 -8.61 2.53
CA ASP A 1139 -36.81 -9.96 3.08
C ASP A 1139 -36.09 -10.87 2.07
N ARG A 1140 -36.34 -10.75 0.75
CA ARG A 1140 -35.60 -11.48 -0.31
C ARG A 1140 -34.15 -11.01 -0.47
N LEU A 1141 -33.88 -9.71 -0.35
CA LEU A 1141 -32.52 -9.13 -0.35
C LEU A 1141 -31.77 -9.48 0.93
N LYS A 1142 -32.48 -9.57 2.07
CA LYS A 1142 -31.97 -10.14 3.32
C LYS A 1142 -31.77 -11.67 3.24
N CYS A 1143 -32.44 -12.38 2.31
CA CYS A 1143 -32.38 -13.83 2.13
C CYS A 1143 -31.59 -14.33 0.90
N GLY A 1144 -31.01 -13.45 0.07
CA GLY A 1144 -30.02 -13.80 -0.97
C GLY A 1144 -30.49 -14.68 -2.14
N GLY A 1145 -31.63 -14.38 -2.79
CA GLY A 1145 -32.12 -15.14 -3.96
C GLY A 1145 -32.14 -14.36 -5.29
N LEU A 1146 -31.48 -14.91 -6.32
CA LEU A 1146 -31.60 -14.56 -7.75
C LEU A 1146 -32.76 -15.35 -8.37
N GLU A 1147 -33.77 -14.64 -8.90
CA GLU A 1147 -34.55 -14.90 -10.13
C GLU A 1147 -35.93 -14.21 -10.07
N ALA A 1148 -36.32 -13.55 -11.17
CA ALA A 1148 -37.61 -12.87 -11.38
C ALA A 1148 -38.72 -13.89 -11.74
N PRO A 1149 -40.01 -13.53 -11.61
CA PRO A 1149 -40.64 -12.87 -12.76
C PRO A 1149 -41.63 -11.74 -12.43
N TYR A 1150 -41.67 -10.78 -13.36
CA TYR A 1150 -42.81 -9.90 -13.65
C TYR A 1150 -44.04 -10.74 -13.97
N THR A 1151 -45.10 -10.65 -13.17
CA THR A 1151 -46.54 -10.66 -13.57
C THR A 1151 -47.42 -10.78 -12.31
N MET A 1152 -47.75 -9.66 -11.67
CA MET A 1152 -48.96 -9.53 -10.84
C MET A 1152 -49.35 -8.05 -10.79
N LEU A 1153 -49.89 -7.55 -11.89
CA LEU A 1153 -50.76 -6.37 -11.99
C LEU A 1153 -51.34 -6.39 -13.41
N GLN A 1154 -52.25 -7.36 -13.61
CA GLN A 1154 -53.36 -7.26 -14.55
C GLN A 1154 -54.62 -7.12 -13.72
#